data_AF-A0A7K5M344-F1
#
_entry.id   AF-A0A7K5M344-F1
#
_cell.length_a   1.000
_cell.length_b   1.000
_cell.length_c   1.000
_cell.angle_alpha   90.00
_cell.angle_beta   90.00
_cell.angle_gamma   90.00
#
_symmetry.space_group_name_H-M   'P 1'
#
loop_
_entity.id
_entity.type
_entity.pdbx_description
1 polymer ?
#
loop_
_entity_poly.entity_id
_entity_poly.type
_entity_poly.pdbx_seq_one_letter_code
_entity_poly.pdbx_strand_id
1 'polypeptide(L)'
;LVAALPEEMRPGPDFHGLPWEPVIITALVGIVTFAIFFWRTCLSVTFFFFLVTEEQLAEKIKNLLQEKTEILEKLSEYDQKIREAKESVKVTQEQKDVLSDETAGLKDTVKELEEANQQLDNKVKNLHTMLETERKKNEKKQKKLSETQKSLEKLQEAITMHSAELSEVQIALNEAKLSEEKVKSELHHVQEENARLKKSKEQLLKEAEGWSERHSELHEQIQLYQKSQKDIEETLAYKENEIEVLTNCIMQLKQLDMDSEAKKDDRGHEWSPEDDLANGELPDIESEKMKTQIKQMMDVSRVKTMLSIVEEDRNLLQSKLNDEVTARHELEEKIKTLEHDSSSLHTAKTQLENECKTLQQKVEILGELYQQKEMALQKKLTQEEYERQEKEQKLCAADEKAVLAIEEVKAYKQRIQDMEEELQKTERSYKNQIAAHEKKAHDNWLIARSAERALAEEKREAANLRQKLIEVNQKIIMLQRPVIVKPTPGRPDRQIPPRRGPLSRDGSSGPSPVSGGNPSPTQMIDVPARPLSAPRREGVRGEFGTMVDGPPAPRRPPELPGRMSIPDIGPAVASVISSEPRTSSPSTTIDGVGNAGAKGSSPFPGTPLMSSPVMGPPPPPPIRYGPPPPPLRGHFGPRPLPGPPGCGPPLPPPAGRDFLPSSRLPPGPHPPPPDPRGYACGHPPFRPLGPPGPRDYPPGPRLPP
;
A
#
# COMPACT_ATOMS: atom_id res chain seq x y z
N LEU A 1 -122.74 148.69 -30.68
CA LEU A 1 -121.68 149.08 -31.63
C LEU A 1 -121.79 148.28 -32.95
N VAL A 2 -122.95 148.03 -33.58
CA VAL A 2 -124.03 148.88 -34.15
C VAL A 2 -123.69 149.66 -35.43
N ALA A 3 -122.48 150.21 -35.65
CA ALA A 3 -122.25 151.06 -36.84
C ALA A 3 -120.82 151.06 -37.39
N ALA A 4 -120.12 149.92 -37.32
CA ALA A 4 -118.99 149.64 -38.22
C ALA A 4 -119.52 148.91 -39.47
N LEU A 5 -120.38 149.61 -40.22
CA LEU A 5 -121.06 149.14 -41.44
C LEU A 5 -120.04 148.75 -42.52
N PRO A 6 -120.35 147.74 -43.35
CA PRO A 6 -121.04 148.02 -44.63
C PRO A 6 -122.57 147.86 -44.60
N GLU A 7 -123.20 148.22 -45.72
CA GLU A 7 -124.48 148.95 -45.75
C GLU A 7 -125.73 148.08 -45.96
N GLU A 8 -125.89 146.99 -45.19
CA GLU A 8 -127.00 146.03 -45.39
C GLU A 8 -127.93 145.79 -44.19
N MET A 9 -127.66 146.40 -43.02
CA MET A 9 -128.54 146.26 -41.85
C MET A 9 -128.86 147.58 -41.14
N ARG A 10 -130.10 148.05 -41.32
CA ARG A 10 -130.82 148.99 -40.46
C ARG A 10 -132.17 148.40 -40.06
N PRO A 11 -132.44 148.23 -38.75
CA PRO A 11 -133.78 148.38 -38.18
C PRO A 11 -134.08 149.86 -37.88
N GLY A 12 -135.37 150.20 -37.73
CA GLY A 12 -135.80 151.53 -37.27
C GLY A 12 -135.48 151.80 -35.78
N PRO A 13 -135.77 153.01 -35.25
CA PRO A 13 -135.17 153.48 -33.99
C PRO A 13 -135.58 152.72 -32.72
N ASP A 14 -136.79 152.15 -32.68
CA ASP A 14 -137.42 151.67 -31.45
C ASP A 14 -137.96 150.23 -31.57
N PHE A 15 -137.83 149.42 -30.51
CA PHE A 15 -138.32 148.03 -30.46
C PHE A 15 -139.34 147.86 -29.33
N HIS A 16 -140.63 148.07 -29.63
CA HIS A 16 -141.77 147.93 -28.70
C HIS A 16 -141.68 148.67 -27.35
N GLY A 17 -140.86 149.72 -27.24
CA GLY A 17 -140.99 150.75 -26.18
C GLY A 17 -140.20 150.53 -24.88
N LEU A 18 -139.19 149.65 -24.85
CA LEU A 18 -138.28 149.49 -23.70
C LEU A 18 -136.79 149.51 -24.12
N PRO A 19 -135.89 150.11 -23.31
CA PRO A 19 -134.47 150.24 -23.65
C PRO A 19 -133.68 148.92 -23.54
N TRP A 20 -132.57 148.82 -24.28
CA TRP A 20 -131.80 147.57 -24.50
C TRP A 20 -130.86 147.14 -23.36
N GLU A 21 -130.53 148.04 -22.43
CA GLU A 21 -129.51 147.83 -21.39
C GLU A 21 -129.78 146.64 -20.42
N PRO A 22 -131.00 146.38 -19.90
CA PRO A 22 -131.25 145.26 -18.98
C PRO A 22 -131.17 143.86 -19.62
N VAL A 23 -131.30 143.76 -20.94
CA VAL A 23 -131.34 142.46 -21.67
C VAL A 23 -129.93 141.85 -21.77
N ILE A 24 -128.89 142.67 -21.94
CA ILE A 24 -127.51 142.20 -22.09
C ILE A 24 -126.96 141.70 -20.75
N ILE A 25 -127.29 142.37 -19.65
CA ILE A 25 -126.82 142.06 -18.30
C ILE A 25 -127.36 140.70 -17.83
N THR A 26 -128.65 140.43 -18.07
CA THR A 26 -129.29 139.17 -17.65
C THR A 26 -128.74 137.94 -18.38
N ALA A 27 -128.41 138.06 -19.67
CA ALA A 27 -127.77 136.97 -20.43
C ALA A 27 -126.37 136.61 -19.90
N LEU A 28 -125.54 137.60 -19.54
CA LEU A 28 -124.18 137.37 -19.03
C LEU A 28 -124.19 136.66 -17.65
N VAL A 29 -125.11 137.02 -16.75
CA VAL A 29 -125.24 136.37 -15.43
C VAL A 29 -125.64 134.89 -15.54
N GLY A 30 -126.47 134.54 -16.53
CA GLY A 30 -126.84 133.15 -16.82
C GLY A 30 -125.66 132.27 -17.26
N ILE A 31 -124.72 132.81 -18.03
CA ILE A 31 -123.55 132.06 -18.52
C ILE A 31 -122.56 131.77 -17.37
N VAL A 32 -122.30 132.77 -16.51
CA VAL A 32 -121.35 132.64 -15.38
C VAL A 32 -121.82 131.60 -14.36
N THR A 33 -123.11 131.58 -14.06
CA THR A 33 -123.69 130.60 -13.12
C THR A 33 -123.62 129.16 -13.63
N PHE A 34 -123.80 128.93 -14.93
CA PHE A 34 -123.66 127.61 -15.55
C PHE A 34 -122.21 127.09 -15.50
N ALA A 35 -121.23 127.96 -15.75
CA ALA A 35 -119.80 127.61 -15.71
C ALA A 35 -119.34 127.16 -14.30
N ILE A 36 -119.80 127.86 -13.24
CA ILE A 36 -119.49 127.50 -11.85
C ILE A 36 -120.07 126.13 -11.49
N PHE A 37 -121.29 125.81 -11.95
CA PHE A 37 -121.92 124.52 -11.68
C PHE A 37 -121.14 123.37 -12.35
N PHE A 38 -120.72 123.55 -13.60
CA PHE A 38 -119.94 122.55 -14.35
C PHE A 38 -118.54 122.30 -13.74
N TRP A 39 -117.88 123.35 -13.25
CA TRP A 39 -116.60 123.23 -12.55
C TRP A 39 -116.73 122.43 -11.23
N ARG A 40 -117.84 122.65 -10.50
CA ARG A 40 -118.15 121.92 -9.25
C ARG A 40 -118.44 120.42 -9.47
N THR A 41 -119.09 120.03 -10.57
CA THR A 41 -119.38 118.61 -10.84
C THR A 41 -118.17 117.84 -11.35
N CYS A 42 -117.33 118.42 -12.23
CA CYS A 42 -116.16 117.72 -12.77
C CYS A 42 -115.11 117.37 -11.69
N LEU A 43 -114.78 118.30 -10.80
CA LEU A 43 -113.75 118.10 -9.76
C LEU A 43 -114.07 116.97 -8.77
N SER A 44 -115.36 116.70 -8.52
CA SER A 44 -115.77 115.65 -7.58
C SER A 44 -115.58 114.24 -8.12
N VAL A 45 -115.48 114.06 -9.44
CA VAL A 45 -115.30 112.74 -10.08
C VAL A 45 -113.82 112.38 -10.22
N THR A 46 -112.94 113.37 -10.38
CA THR A 46 -111.51 113.14 -10.62
C THR A 46 -110.77 112.65 -9.36
N PHE A 47 -111.17 113.11 -8.16
CA PHE A 47 -110.49 112.76 -6.91
C PHE A 47 -110.65 111.28 -6.52
N PHE A 48 -111.80 110.67 -6.83
CA PHE A 48 -112.08 109.27 -6.45
C PHE A 48 -111.22 108.25 -7.20
N PHE A 49 -110.87 108.50 -8.46
CA PHE A 49 -110.03 107.59 -9.26
C PHE A 49 -108.55 107.57 -8.82
N PHE A 50 -108.04 108.68 -8.28
CA PHE A 50 -106.66 108.76 -7.79
C PHE A 50 -106.45 107.93 -6.50
N LEU A 51 -107.41 107.95 -5.58
CA LEU A 51 -107.29 107.22 -4.30
C LEU A 51 -107.17 105.70 -4.51
N VAL A 52 -107.97 105.15 -5.44
CA VAL A 52 -108.01 103.69 -5.73
C VAL A 52 -106.74 103.21 -6.46
N THR A 53 -106.06 104.08 -7.20
CA THR A 53 -104.80 103.74 -7.88
C THR A 53 -103.58 103.79 -6.96
N GLU A 54 -103.63 104.56 -5.87
CA GLU A 54 -102.55 104.65 -4.88
C GLU A 54 -102.48 103.38 -4.00
N GLU A 55 -103.63 102.89 -3.50
CA GLU A 55 -103.74 101.63 -2.75
C GLU A 55 -103.22 100.42 -3.54
N GLN A 56 -103.64 100.25 -4.81
CA GLN A 56 -103.16 99.15 -5.66
C GLN A 56 -101.66 99.23 -5.99
N LEU A 57 -101.09 100.44 -6.02
CA LEU A 57 -99.65 100.62 -6.23
C LEU A 57 -98.86 100.27 -4.97
N ALA A 58 -99.34 100.70 -3.80
CA ALA A 58 -98.74 100.36 -2.50
C ALA A 58 -98.75 98.84 -2.25
N GLU A 59 -99.83 98.14 -2.57
CA GLU A 59 -99.94 96.69 -2.39
C GLU A 59 -98.99 95.92 -3.34
N LYS A 60 -98.84 96.37 -4.60
CA LYS A 60 -97.83 95.82 -5.53
C LYS A 60 -96.40 96.08 -5.06
N ILE A 61 -96.10 97.27 -4.54
CA ILE A 61 -94.78 97.60 -3.98
C ILE A 61 -94.49 96.71 -2.75
N LYS A 62 -95.48 96.47 -1.89
CA LYS A 62 -95.35 95.57 -0.73
C LYS A 62 -95.08 94.13 -1.16
N ASN A 63 -95.83 93.61 -2.13
CA ASN A 63 -95.62 92.26 -2.66
C ASN A 63 -94.25 92.12 -3.34
N LEU A 64 -93.83 93.08 -4.17
CA LEU A 64 -92.50 93.08 -4.80
C LEU A 64 -91.36 93.22 -3.78
N LEU A 65 -91.56 93.93 -2.67
CA LEU A 65 -90.60 93.96 -1.56
C LEU A 65 -90.53 92.62 -0.85
N GLN A 66 -91.67 91.96 -0.60
CA GLN A 66 -91.72 90.64 0.03
C GLN A 66 -91.08 89.56 -0.86
N GLU A 67 -91.42 89.53 -2.15
CA GLU A 67 -90.77 88.67 -3.15
C GLU A 67 -89.27 88.94 -3.24
N LYS A 68 -88.84 90.22 -3.24
CA LYS A 68 -87.42 90.58 -3.23
C LYS A 68 -86.72 90.05 -1.97
N THR A 69 -87.35 90.12 -0.79
CA THR A 69 -86.77 89.56 0.44
C THR A 69 -86.73 88.03 0.43
N GLU A 70 -87.78 87.36 -0.07
CA GLU A 70 -87.83 85.89 -0.18
C GLU A 70 -86.81 85.37 -1.22
N ILE A 71 -86.61 86.10 -2.32
CA ILE A 71 -85.56 85.82 -3.30
C ILE A 71 -84.17 86.07 -2.68
N LEU A 72 -83.98 87.11 -1.87
CA LEU A 72 -82.72 87.34 -1.16
C LEU A 72 -82.42 86.22 -0.15
N GLU A 73 -83.44 85.77 0.58
CA GLU A 73 -83.35 84.69 1.56
C GLU A 73 -82.98 83.37 0.87
N LYS A 74 -83.71 82.99 -0.18
CA LYS A 74 -83.38 81.81 -1.01
C LYS A 74 -81.99 81.92 -1.65
N LEU A 75 -81.59 83.10 -2.13
CA LEU A 75 -80.24 83.32 -2.66
C LEU A 75 -79.19 83.11 -1.56
N SER A 76 -79.46 83.58 -0.33
CA SER A 76 -78.57 83.34 0.82
C SER A 76 -78.51 81.88 1.25
N GLU A 77 -79.63 81.14 1.16
CA GLU A 77 -79.66 79.70 1.38
C GLU A 77 -78.87 78.94 0.31
N TYR A 78 -78.99 79.33 -0.97
CA TYR A 78 -78.23 78.73 -2.06
C TYR A 78 -76.75 79.07 -1.94
N ASP A 79 -76.38 80.31 -1.62
CA ASP A 79 -74.99 80.69 -1.32
C ASP A 79 -74.45 79.91 -0.12
N GLN A 80 -75.26 79.68 0.92
CA GLN A 80 -74.87 78.86 2.07
C GLN A 80 -74.67 77.40 1.67
N LYS A 81 -75.60 76.79 0.93
CA LYS A 81 -75.49 75.42 0.39
C LYS A 81 -74.29 75.28 -0.56
N ILE A 82 -73.97 76.32 -1.33
CA ILE A 82 -72.77 76.38 -2.20
C ILE A 82 -71.49 76.48 -1.35
N ARG A 83 -71.48 77.24 -0.24
CA ARG A 83 -70.35 77.27 0.71
C ARG A 83 -70.13 75.91 1.37
N GLU A 84 -71.19 75.27 1.88
CA GLU A 84 -71.14 73.94 2.51
C GLU A 84 -70.73 72.85 1.51
N ALA A 85 -71.25 72.90 0.28
CA ALA A 85 -70.80 72.02 -0.81
C ALA A 85 -69.32 72.26 -1.16
N LYS A 86 -68.86 73.52 -1.16
CA LYS A 86 -67.45 73.85 -1.43
C LYS A 86 -66.52 73.44 -0.28
N GLU A 87 -66.97 73.48 0.95
CA GLU A 87 -66.22 73.00 2.12
C GLU A 87 -66.17 71.48 2.17
N SER A 88 -67.28 70.78 1.93
CA SER A 88 -67.28 69.31 1.81
C SER A 88 -66.46 68.80 0.62
N VAL A 89 -66.46 69.52 -0.52
CA VAL A 89 -65.54 69.23 -1.65
C VAL A 89 -64.07 69.46 -1.27
N LYS A 90 -63.74 70.49 -0.49
CA LYS A 90 -62.37 70.66 0.03
C LYS A 90 -61.98 69.53 0.98
N VAL A 91 -62.81 69.18 1.95
CA VAL A 91 -62.53 68.11 2.92
C VAL A 91 -62.38 66.76 2.23
N THR A 92 -63.22 66.45 1.24
CA THR A 92 -63.10 65.21 0.45
C THR A 92 -61.88 65.22 -0.48
N GLN A 93 -61.46 66.38 -0.99
CA GLN A 93 -60.21 66.53 -1.72
C GLN A 93 -58.98 66.34 -0.80
N GLU A 94 -58.97 66.97 0.38
CA GLU A 94 -57.93 66.80 1.41
C GLU A 94 -57.84 65.33 1.87
N GLN A 95 -58.97 64.67 2.13
CA GLN A 95 -59.01 63.23 2.43
C GLN A 95 -58.50 62.37 1.28
N LYS A 96 -58.82 62.71 0.03
CA LYS A 96 -58.31 62.02 -1.16
C LYS A 96 -56.80 62.17 -1.31
N ASP A 97 -56.27 63.35 -1.03
CA ASP A 97 -54.83 63.62 -1.09
C ASP A 97 -54.09 62.86 0.02
N VAL A 98 -54.62 62.84 1.26
CA VAL A 98 -54.09 62.01 2.36
C VAL A 98 -54.16 60.51 2.04
N LEU A 99 -55.27 60.00 1.50
CA LEU A 99 -55.39 58.59 1.10
C LEU A 99 -54.49 58.25 -0.10
N SER A 100 -54.21 59.22 -0.99
CA SER A 100 -53.25 59.07 -2.09
C SER A 100 -51.83 58.93 -1.55
N ASP A 101 -51.43 59.77 -0.59
CA ASP A 101 -50.11 59.71 0.06
C ASP A 101 -49.96 58.42 0.89
N GLU A 102 -51.00 57.99 1.62
CA GLU A 102 -51.00 56.70 2.33
C GLU A 102 -50.90 55.52 1.36
N THR A 103 -51.63 55.56 0.23
CA THR A 103 -51.55 54.54 -0.84
C THR A 103 -50.15 54.51 -1.47
N ALA A 104 -49.49 55.66 -1.63
CA ALA A 104 -48.11 55.74 -2.11
C ALA A 104 -47.13 55.12 -1.10
N GLY A 105 -47.24 55.46 0.19
CA GLY A 105 -46.42 54.87 1.25
C GLY A 105 -46.61 53.34 1.40
N LEU A 106 -47.85 52.86 1.31
CA LEU A 106 -48.15 51.43 1.28
C LEU A 106 -47.56 50.76 0.03
N LYS A 107 -47.60 51.42 -1.14
CA LYS A 107 -46.99 50.89 -2.36
C LYS A 107 -45.47 50.78 -2.25
N ASP A 108 -44.81 51.74 -1.60
CA ASP A 108 -43.35 51.71 -1.43
C ASP A 108 -42.91 50.68 -0.37
N THR A 109 -43.63 50.55 0.75
CA THR A 109 -43.37 49.45 1.71
C THR A 109 -43.63 48.05 1.12
N VAL A 110 -44.59 47.89 0.21
CA VAL A 110 -44.78 46.65 -0.55
C VAL A 110 -43.57 46.35 -1.45
N LYS A 111 -42.99 47.34 -2.14
CA LYS A 111 -41.75 47.15 -2.92
C LYS A 111 -40.57 46.77 -2.03
N GLU A 112 -40.37 47.45 -0.90
CA GLU A 112 -39.29 47.14 0.05
C GLU A 112 -39.40 45.69 0.57
N LEU A 113 -40.63 45.23 0.85
CA LEU A 113 -40.89 43.83 1.22
C LEU A 113 -40.63 42.87 0.05
N GLU A 114 -41.00 43.22 -1.18
CA GLU A 114 -40.74 42.40 -2.37
C GLU A 114 -39.23 42.28 -2.65
N GLU A 115 -38.48 43.39 -2.57
CA GLU A 115 -37.02 43.41 -2.67
C GLU A 115 -36.36 42.60 -1.55
N ALA A 116 -36.81 42.74 -0.30
CA ALA A 116 -36.32 41.96 0.82
C ALA A 116 -36.59 40.45 0.64
N ASN A 117 -37.74 40.08 0.09
CA ASN A 117 -38.11 38.70 -0.20
C ASN A 117 -37.26 38.12 -1.35
N GLN A 118 -37.01 38.89 -2.41
CA GLN A 118 -36.06 38.48 -3.48
C GLN A 118 -34.63 38.33 -2.93
N GLN A 119 -34.17 39.22 -2.05
CA GLN A 119 -32.87 39.07 -1.38
C GLN A 119 -32.81 37.81 -0.51
N LEU A 120 -33.90 37.46 0.19
CA LEU A 120 -33.98 36.25 1.00
C LEU A 120 -33.97 34.99 0.13
N ASP A 121 -34.76 34.95 -0.94
CA ASP A 121 -34.80 33.83 -1.89
C ASP A 121 -33.44 33.61 -2.58
N ASN A 122 -32.74 34.69 -2.96
CA ASN A 122 -31.36 34.62 -3.46
C ASN A 122 -30.38 34.08 -2.41
N LYS A 123 -30.51 34.46 -1.13
CA LYS A 123 -29.72 33.89 -0.02
C LYS A 123 -30.03 32.40 0.18
N VAL A 124 -31.29 31.99 0.11
CA VAL A 124 -31.73 30.59 0.22
C VAL A 124 -31.15 29.75 -0.93
N LYS A 125 -31.20 30.23 -2.18
CA LYS A 125 -30.58 29.58 -3.34
C LYS A 125 -29.07 29.43 -3.20
N ASN A 126 -28.38 30.46 -2.71
CA ASN A 126 -26.94 30.42 -2.46
C ASN A 126 -26.58 29.41 -1.34
N LEU A 127 -27.31 29.42 -0.23
CA LEU A 127 -27.12 28.43 0.85
C LEU A 127 -27.44 26.99 0.40
N HIS A 128 -28.46 26.82 -0.43
CA HIS A 128 -28.83 25.53 -1.00
C HIS A 128 -27.74 24.98 -1.92
N THR A 129 -27.21 25.81 -2.84
CA THR A 129 -26.09 25.41 -3.71
C THR A 129 -24.81 25.11 -2.91
N MET A 130 -24.50 25.89 -1.87
CA MET A 130 -23.39 25.56 -0.96
C MET A 130 -23.60 24.20 -0.27
N LEU A 131 -24.78 23.95 0.31
CA LEU A 131 -25.13 22.69 0.96
C LEU A 131 -25.02 21.49 0.00
N GLU A 132 -25.49 21.67 -1.24
CA GLU A 132 -25.41 20.69 -2.33
C GLU A 132 -23.94 20.35 -2.67
N THR A 133 -23.05 21.34 -2.71
CA THR A 133 -21.61 21.11 -2.96
C THR A 133 -20.91 20.43 -1.79
N GLU A 134 -21.24 20.77 -0.53
CA GLU A 134 -20.67 20.10 0.63
C GLU A 134 -21.18 18.65 0.78
N ARG A 135 -22.45 18.37 0.47
CA ARG A 135 -22.96 16.99 0.36
C ARG A 135 -22.15 16.17 -0.65
N LYS A 136 -21.95 16.70 -1.86
CA LYS A 136 -21.14 16.05 -2.92
C LYS A 136 -19.67 15.86 -2.52
N LYS A 137 -19.09 16.78 -1.72
CA LYS A 137 -17.75 16.59 -1.13
C LYS A 137 -17.76 15.50 -0.06
N ASN A 138 -18.79 15.44 0.78
CA ASN A 138 -18.91 14.46 1.85
C ASN A 138 -19.10 13.03 1.29
N GLU A 139 -19.94 12.85 0.27
CA GLU A 139 -20.08 11.59 -0.48
C GLU A 139 -18.74 11.11 -1.06
N LYS A 140 -17.95 12.02 -1.66
CA LYS A 140 -16.61 11.71 -2.16
C LYS A 140 -15.65 11.30 -1.04
N LYS A 141 -15.71 11.94 0.14
CA LYS A 141 -14.93 11.53 1.33
C LYS A 141 -15.37 10.15 1.82
N GLN A 142 -16.68 9.91 1.92
CA GLN A 142 -17.25 8.63 2.36
C GLN A 142 -16.87 7.48 1.43
N LYS A 143 -16.90 7.68 0.11
CA LYS A 143 -16.43 6.69 -0.87
C LYS A 143 -14.96 6.35 -0.65
N LYS A 144 -14.09 7.36 -0.51
CA LYS A 144 -12.66 7.15 -0.22
C LYS A 144 -12.45 6.41 1.10
N LEU A 145 -13.20 6.76 2.16
CA LEU A 145 -13.16 6.05 3.44
C LEU A 145 -13.55 4.57 3.30
N SER A 146 -14.60 4.26 2.54
CA SER A 146 -15.00 2.86 2.28
C SER A 146 -13.96 2.07 1.46
N GLU A 147 -13.17 2.76 0.65
CA GLU A 147 -12.11 2.15 -0.17
C GLU A 147 -10.85 1.89 0.67
N THR A 148 -10.47 2.85 1.54
CA THR A 148 -9.41 2.65 2.52
C THR A 148 -9.77 1.56 3.55
N GLN A 149 -11.03 1.51 3.99
CA GLN A 149 -11.56 0.46 4.87
C GLN A 149 -11.35 -0.94 4.26
N LYS A 150 -11.77 -1.14 3.01
CA LYS A 150 -11.57 -2.40 2.27
C LYS A 150 -10.09 -2.74 2.05
N SER A 151 -9.22 -1.74 1.90
CA SER A 151 -7.77 -1.98 1.80
C SER A 151 -7.14 -2.39 3.14
N LEU A 152 -7.64 -1.84 4.25
CA LEU A 152 -7.23 -2.23 5.60
C LEU A 152 -7.72 -3.63 5.96
N GLU A 153 -8.95 -3.99 5.59
CA GLU A 153 -9.50 -5.34 5.77
C GLU A 153 -8.66 -6.39 5.03
N LYS A 154 -8.30 -6.15 3.76
CA LYS A 154 -7.38 -7.03 3.00
C LYS A 154 -5.99 -7.11 3.62
N LEU A 155 -5.46 -6.01 4.16
CA LEU A 155 -4.17 -6.01 4.83
C LEU A 155 -4.23 -6.81 6.14
N GLN A 156 -5.34 -6.72 6.88
CA GLN A 156 -5.59 -7.50 8.08
C GLN A 156 -5.69 -9.01 7.76
N GLU A 157 -6.39 -9.38 6.69
CA GLU A 157 -6.45 -10.76 6.18
C GLU A 157 -5.04 -11.28 5.84
N ALA A 158 -4.23 -10.50 5.12
CA ALA A 158 -2.84 -10.85 4.80
C ALA A 158 -1.96 -10.99 6.05
N ILE A 159 -2.11 -10.14 7.06
CA ILE A 159 -1.42 -10.26 8.35
C ILE A 159 -1.81 -11.56 9.06
N THR A 160 -3.10 -11.93 9.06
CA THR A 160 -3.53 -13.20 9.67
C THR A 160 -3.03 -14.43 8.90
N MET A 161 -2.91 -14.33 7.57
CA MET A 161 -2.36 -15.38 6.71
C MET A 161 -0.87 -15.59 6.98
N HIS A 162 -0.06 -14.52 6.92
CA HIS A 162 1.37 -14.58 7.24
C HIS A 162 1.62 -15.04 8.68
N SER A 163 0.74 -14.70 9.64
CA SER A 163 0.82 -15.20 11.01
C SER A 163 0.59 -16.71 11.12
N ALA A 164 -0.24 -17.30 10.25
CA ALA A 164 -0.42 -18.75 10.18
C ALA A 164 0.79 -19.43 9.52
N GLU A 165 1.26 -18.90 8.39
CA GLU A 165 2.46 -19.38 7.68
C GLU A 165 3.70 -19.37 8.59
N LEU A 166 3.90 -18.31 9.38
CA LEU A 166 4.98 -18.25 10.38
C LEU A 166 4.85 -19.34 11.45
N SER A 167 3.63 -19.71 11.84
CA SER A 167 3.41 -20.81 12.78
C SER A 167 3.71 -22.18 12.15
N GLU A 168 3.37 -22.38 10.88
CA GLU A 168 3.70 -23.62 10.15
C GLU A 168 5.21 -23.77 9.95
N VAL A 169 5.90 -22.70 9.53
CA VAL A 169 7.37 -22.66 9.43
C VAL A 169 8.03 -22.91 10.80
N GLN A 170 7.47 -22.37 11.88
CA GLN A 170 7.98 -22.61 13.23
C GLN A 170 7.81 -24.07 13.69
N ILE A 171 6.75 -24.76 13.27
CA ILE A 171 6.58 -26.21 13.52
C ILE A 171 7.62 -26.99 12.72
N ALA A 172 7.74 -26.75 11.41
CA ALA A 172 8.71 -27.42 10.55
C ALA A 172 10.17 -27.22 11.02
N LEU A 173 10.51 -26.03 11.51
CA LEU A 173 11.83 -25.74 12.11
C LEU A 173 12.09 -26.58 13.38
N ASN A 174 11.08 -26.82 14.21
CA ASN A 174 11.22 -27.63 15.42
C ASN A 174 11.34 -29.12 15.09
N GLU A 175 10.60 -29.61 14.09
CA GLU A 175 10.75 -30.97 13.56
C GLU A 175 12.13 -31.19 12.94
N ALA A 176 12.61 -30.23 12.14
CA ALA A 176 13.95 -30.26 11.55
C ALA A 176 15.04 -30.36 12.64
N LYS A 177 14.98 -29.51 13.69
CA LYS A 177 15.91 -29.58 14.83
C LYS A 177 15.88 -30.92 15.55
N LEU A 178 14.70 -31.50 15.76
CA LEU A 178 14.58 -32.81 16.40
C LEU A 178 15.17 -33.93 15.52
N SER A 179 15.02 -33.83 14.20
CA SER A 179 15.65 -34.75 13.25
C SER A 179 17.18 -34.57 13.18
N GLU A 180 17.69 -33.34 13.31
CA GLU A 180 19.12 -33.03 13.36
C GLU A 180 19.77 -33.65 14.60
N GLU A 181 19.17 -33.48 15.79
CA GLU A 181 19.66 -34.10 17.03
C GLU A 181 19.62 -35.64 16.96
N LYS A 182 18.59 -36.22 16.34
CA LYS A 182 18.54 -37.66 16.07
C LYS A 182 19.72 -38.10 15.19
N VAL A 183 19.97 -37.42 14.07
CA VAL A 183 21.10 -37.74 13.17
C VAL A 183 22.46 -37.54 13.85
N LYS A 184 22.63 -36.53 14.71
CA LYS A 184 23.83 -36.37 15.54
C LYS A 184 24.04 -37.56 16.48
N SER A 185 22.98 -38.05 17.11
CA SER A 185 23.06 -39.22 18.01
C SER A 185 23.42 -40.51 17.26
N GLU A 186 22.87 -40.71 16.05
CA GLU A 186 23.20 -41.82 15.16
C GLU A 186 24.64 -41.73 14.66
N LEU A 187 25.12 -40.54 14.29
CA LEU A 187 26.51 -40.29 13.88
C LEU A 187 27.50 -40.62 15.01
N HIS A 188 27.23 -40.19 16.24
CA HIS A 188 28.04 -40.55 17.40
C HIS A 188 28.07 -42.06 17.64
N HIS A 189 26.93 -42.74 17.52
CA HIS A 189 26.88 -44.20 17.68
C HIS A 189 27.71 -44.93 16.62
N VAL A 190 27.56 -44.57 15.33
CA VAL A 190 28.36 -45.14 14.23
C VAL A 190 29.85 -44.83 14.41
N GLN A 191 30.21 -43.66 14.94
CA GLN A 191 31.60 -43.30 15.25
C GLN A 191 32.19 -44.19 16.36
N GLU A 192 31.42 -44.50 17.41
CA GLU A 192 31.82 -45.48 18.43
C GLU A 192 31.99 -46.88 17.86
N GLU A 193 31.06 -47.36 17.05
CA GLU A 193 31.15 -48.68 16.41
C GLU A 193 32.37 -48.77 15.49
N ASN A 194 32.65 -47.73 14.69
CA ASN A 194 33.85 -47.64 13.87
C ASN A 194 35.13 -47.73 14.73
N ALA A 195 35.17 -47.01 15.86
CA ALA A 195 36.29 -47.08 16.80
C ALA A 195 36.46 -48.48 17.43
N ARG A 196 35.36 -49.20 17.72
CA ARG A 196 35.38 -50.59 18.19
C ARG A 196 35.89 -51.55 17.10
N LEU A 197 35.38 -51.43 15.87
CA LEU A 197 35.81 -52.22 14.72
C LEU A 197 37.29 -51.98 14.39
N LYS A 198 37.78 -50.74 14.50
CA LYS A 198 39.20 -50.42 14.31
C LYS A 198 40.10 -51.14 15.32
N LYS A 199 39.70 -51.20 16.60
CA LYS A 199 40.41 -51.96 17.64
C LYS A 199 40.38 -53.47 17.36
N SER A 200 39.23 -54.01 16.97
CA SER A 200 39.08 -55.42 16.59
C SER A 200 39.97 -55.79 15.39
N LYS A 201 40.00 -54.95 14.35
CA LYS A 201 40.93 -55.11 13.21
C LYS A 201 42.39 -55.12 13.65
N GLU A 202 42.80 -54.22 14.54
CA GLU A 202 44.18 -54.16 15.04
C GLU A 202 44.55 -55.42 15.85
N GLN A 203 43.62 -55.96 16.64
CA GLN A 203 43.81 -57.23 17.35
C GLN A 203 43.99 -58.40 16.36
N LEU A 204 43.08 -58.54 15.38
CA LEU A 204 43.15 -59.61 14.39
C LEU A 204 44.43 -59.56 13.54
N LEU A 205 44.96 -58.36 13.27
CA LEU A 205 46.26 -58.21 12.60
C LEU A 205 47.41 -58.77 13.45
N LYS A 206 47.46 -58.45 14.74
CA LYS A 206 48.48 -58.99 15.68
C LYS A 206 48.36 -60.50 15.85
N GLU A 207 47.13 -61.03 15.86
CA GLU A 207 46.91 -62.48 15.86
C GLU A 207 47.44 -63.12 14.57
N ALA A 208 47.17 -62.52 13.41
CA ALA A 208 47.67 -63.00 12.10
C ALA A 208 49.20 -62.92 11.99
N GLU A 209 49.84 -61.86 12.48
CA GLU A 209 51.30 -61.73 12.61
C GLU A 209 51.86 -62.91 13.42
N GLY A 210 51.31 -63.17 14.61
CA GLY A 210 51.71 -64.30 15.44
C GLY A 210 51.42 -65.69 14.83
N TRP A 211 50.44 -65.82 13.92
CA TRP A 211 50.24 -67.06 13.13
C TRP A 211 51.31 -67.20 12.05
N SER A 212 51.75 -66.10 11.43
CA SER A 212 52.84 -66.08 10.44
C SER A 212 54.19 -66.42 11.07
N GLU A 213 54.47 -65.94 12.28
CA GLU A 213 55.67 -66.31 13.06
C GLU A 213 55.70 -67.83 13.30
N ARG A 214 54.64 -68.40 13.89
CA ARG A 214 54.54 -69.85 14.17
C ARG A 214 54.57 -70.72 12.90
N HIS A 215 54.02 -70.23 11.78
CA HIS A 215 54.17 -70.90 10.48
C HIS A 215 55.63 -70.89 10.01
N SER A 216 56.35 -69.79 10.22
CA SER A 216 57.77 -69.66 9.85
C SER A 216 58.66 -70.55 10.71
N GLU A 217 58.45 -70.59 12.02
CA GLU A 217 59.12 -71.51 12.96
C GLU A 217 58.92 -72.98 12.56
N LEU A 218 57.68 -73.38 12.27
CA LEU A 218 57.37 -74.74 11.81
C LEU A 218 58.01 -75.03 10.44
N HIS A 219 58.07 -74.05 9.54
CA HIS A 219 58.71 -74.19 8.24
C HIS A 219 60.23 -74.39 8.37
N GLU A 220 60.90 -73.61 9.22
CA GLU A 220 62.32 -73.82 9.55
C GLU A 220 62.56 -75.19 10.19
N GLN A 221 61.69 -75.62 11.11
CA GLN A 221 61.77 -76.94 11.71
C GLN A 221 61.62 -78.07 10.67
N ILE A 222 60.70 -77.93 9.70
CA ILE A 222 60.55 -78.85 8.57
C ILE A 222 61.82 -78.88 7.71
N GLN A 223 62.42 -77.73 7.40
CA GLN A 223 63.69 -77.68 6.64
C GLN A 223 64.83 -78.37 7.40
N LEU A 224 64.92 -78.21 8.72
CA LEU A 224 65.91 -78.90 9.55
C LEU A 224 65.71 -80.42 9.53
N TYR A 225 64.47 -80.90 9.62
CA TYR A 225 64.17 -82.33 9.49
C TYR A 225 64.50 -82.87 8.09
N GLN A 226 64.15 -82.14 7.03
CA GLN A 226 64.50 -82.51 5.65
C GLN A 226 66.02 -82.59 5.44
N LYS A 227 66.78 -81.66 6.02
CA LYS A 227 68.25 -81.69 5.97
C LYS A 227 68.83 -82.89 6.74
N SER A 228 68.30 -83.19 7.92
CA SER A 228 68.69 -84.37 8.71
C SER A 228 68.35 -85.69 8.00
N GLN A 229 67.18 -85.77 7.38
CA GLN A 229 66.79 -86.91 6.54
C GLN A 229 67.80 -87.10 5.39
N LYS A 230 68.15 -86.04 4.66
CA LYS A 230 69.11 -86.10 3.55
C LYS A 230 70.51 -86.54 3.99
N ASP A 231 70.98 -86.09 5.15
CA ASP A 231 72.27 -86.50 5.74
C ASP A 231 72.29 -88.00 6.11
N ILE A 232 71.15 -88.52 6.62
CA ILE A 232 70.96 -89.95 6.87
C ILE A 232 70.89 -90.74 5.55
N GLU A 233 70.18 -90.24 4.54
CA GLU A 233 70.11 -90.87 3.20
C GLU A 233 71.48 -90.94 2.52
N GLU A 234 72.29 -89.87 2.60
CA GLU A 234 73.67 -89.85 2.10
C GLU A 234 74.57 -90.84 2.88
N THR A 235 74.42 -90.91 4.21
CA THR A 235 75.13 -91.88 5.06
C THR A 235 74.73 -93.33 4.75
N LEU A 236 73.45 -93.57 4.47
CA LEU A 236 72.90 -94.87 4.12
C LEU A 236 73.47 -95.32 2.76
N ALA A 237 73.43 -94.46 1.74
CA ALA A 237 74.02 -94.75 0.42
C ALA A 237 75.54 -95.03 0.49
N TYR A 238 76.28 -94.33 1.35
CA TYR A 238 77.68 -94.65 1.62
C TYR A 238 77.85 -96.06 2.22
N LYS A 239 76.98 -96.46 3.15
CA LYS A 239 77.00 -97.79 3.77
C LYS A 239 76.56 -98.91 2.82
N GLU A 240 75.61 -98.65 1.92
CA GLU A 240 75.24 -99.57 0.85
C GLU A 240 76.42 -99.84 -0.09
N ASN A 241 77.17 -98.80 -0.48
CA ASN A 241 78.39 -98.96 -1.28
C ASN A 241 79.49 -99.74 -0.52
N GLU A 242 79.68 -99.48 0.79
CA GLU A 242 80.59 -100.29 1.61
C GLU A 242 80.18 -101.77 1.65
N ILE A 243 78.88 -102.06 1.77
CA ILE A 243 78.33 -103.43 1.70
C ILE A 243 78.53 -104.03 0.30
N GLU A 244 78.36 -103.27 -0.78
CA GLU A 244 78.59 -103.74 -2.15
C GLU A 244 80.06 -104.13 -2.38
N VAL A 245 81.00 -103.28 -1.95
CA VAL A 245 82.44 -103.56 -2.00
C VAL A 245 82.79 -104.81 -1.20
N LEU A 246 82.31 -104.93 0.06
CA LEU A 246 82.53 -106.12 0.89
C LEU A 246 81.92 -107.37 0.26
N THR A 247 80.73 -107.27 -0.34
CA THR A 247 80.07 -108.37 -1.06
C THR A 247 80.90 -108.82 -2.26
N ASN A 248 81.48 -107.88 -3.00
CA ASN A 248 82.39 -108.19 -4.11
C ASN A 248 83.68 -108.87 -3.62
N CYS A 249 84.28 -108.40 -2.51
CA CYS A 249 85.42 -109.09 -1.90
C CYS A 249 85.08 -110.53 -1.45
N ILE A 250 83.91 -110.76 -0.85
CA ILE A 250 83.43 -112.10 -0.46
C ILE A 250 83.21 -112.98 -1.71
N MET A 251 82.69 -112.41 -2.80
CA MET A 251 82.51 -113.11 -4.07
C MET A 251 83.85 -113.51 -4.69
N GLN A 252 84.86 -112.64 -4.64
CA GLN A 252 86.22 -112.96 -5.09
C GLN A 252 86.87 -114.07 -4.23
N LEU A 253 86.68 -114.04 -2.91
CA LEU A 253 87.13 -115.12 -2.02
C LEU A 253 86.45 -116.46 -2.36
N LYS A 254 85.14 -116.47 -2.63
CA LYS A 254 84.42 -117.68 -3.09
C LYS A 254 84.89 -118.20 -4.44
N GLN A 255 85.29 -117.31 -5.36
CA GLN A 255 85.85 -117.72 -6.64
C GLN A 255 87.20 -118.44 -6.44
N LEU A 256 88.06 -117.94 -5.54
CA LEU A 256 89.32 -118.61 -5.17
C LEU A 256 89.09 -119.97 -4.47
N ASP A 257 88.04 -120.11 -3.66
CA ASP A 257 87.62 -121.38 -3.06
C ASP A 257 87.24 -122.41 -4.14
N MET A 258 86.47 -121.98 -5.15
CA MET A 258 86.06 -122.82 -6.29
C MET A 258 87.23 -123.20 -7.21
N ASP A 259 88.22 -122.32 -7.36
CA ASP A 259 89.44 -122.59 -8.14
C ASP A 259 90.50 -123.43 -7.37
N SER A 260 90.31 -123.61 -6.05
CA SER A 260 91.16 -124.44 -5.17
C SER A 260 90.75 -125.92 -5.16
N GLU A 261 89.46 -126.23 -5.26
CA GLU A 261 88.91 -127.60 -5.28
C GLU A 261 89.06 -128.28 -6.67
N ALA A 262 90.30 -128.39 -7.13
CA ALA A 262 90.63 -128.95 -8.44
C ALA A 262 91.84 -129.91 -8.42
N LYS A 263 91.92 -130.85 -7.45
CA LYS A 263 92.54 -132.21 -7.60
C LYS A 263 92.53 -133.07 -6.32
N LYS A 264 91.93 -134.27 -6.43
CA LYS A 264 92.29 -135.56 -5.77
C LYS A 264 92.12 -135.70 -4.25
N ASP A 265 91.73 -136.86 -3.68
CA ASP A 265 91.03 -138.06 -4.18
C ASP A 265 90.69 -138.99 -2.98
N ASP A 266 89.85 -140.01 -3.22
CA ASP A 266 89.78 -141.33 -2.54
C ASP A 266 88.79 -141.63 -1.38
N ARG A 267 88.14 -142.82 -1.52
CA ARG A 267 87.20 -143.61 -0.69
C ARG A 267 85.79 -143.04 -0.39
N GLY A 268 84.67 -143.66 -0.80
CA GLY A 268 84.44 -144.83 -1.67
C GLY A 268 83.53 -145.90 -1.06
N HIS A 269 82.39 -146.17 -1.71
CA HIS A 269 81.43 -147.30 -1.62
C HIS A 269 80.57 -147.16 -2.90
N GLU A 270 80.90 -147.75 -4.06
CA GLU A 270 80.86 -149.18 -4.41
C GLU A 270 79.46 -149.82 -4.35
N TRP A 271 78.75 -149.83 -5.49
CA TRP A 271 78.29 -151.08 -6.13
C TRP A 271 77.76 -150.82 -7.56
N SER A 272 78.58 -151.22 -8.53
CA SER A 272 78.24 -151.58 -9.92
C SER A 272 78.02 -153.12 -9.95
N PRO A 273 77.49 -153.81 -11.00
CA PRO A 273 77.98 -153.66 -12.39
C PRO A 273 77.05 -154.02 -13.59
N GLU A 274 77.56 -153.66 -14.79
CA GLU A 274 77.60 -154.39 -16.09
C GLU A 274 76.32 -155.06 -16.66
N ASP A 275 75.93 -154.79 -17.91
CA ASP A 275 76.51 -155.34 -19.17
C ASP A 275 76.58 -156.89 -19.16
N ASP A 276 75.80 -157.57 -20.02
CA ASP A 276 76.31 -158.05 -21.32
C ASP A 276 75.20 -158.67 -22.22
N LEU A 277 75.60 -159.09 -23.42
CA LEU A 277 74.81 -159.43 -24.60
C LEU A 277 74.12 -160.82 -24.62
N ALA A 278 73.03 -160.92 -25.41
CA ALA A 278 72.83 -161.88 -26.52
C ALA A 278 71.51 -162.71 -26.54
N ASN A 279 70.74 -162.49 -27.61
CA ASN A 279 69.86 -163.42 -28.36
C ASN A 279 68.71 -164.19 -27.65
N GLY A 280 67.48 -164.04 -28.19
CA GLY A 280 66.43 -165.06 -28.01
C GLY A 280 64.98 -164.57 -28.15
N GLU A 281 64.48 -164.52 -29.38
CA GLU A 281 63.08 -164.67 -29.86
C GLU A 281 61.83 -164.19 -29.07
N LEU A 282 60.90 -163.65 -29.88
CA LEU A 282 59.45 -163.44 -29.70
C LEU A 282 58.96 -162.20 -28.92
N PRO A 283 57.89 -161.52 -29.40
CA PRO A 283 57.50 -160.19 -28.92
C PRO A 283 56.37 -160.26 -27.89
N ASP A 284 56.63 -159.83 -26.65
CA ASP A 284 55.56 -159.68 -25.66
C ASP A 284 54.92 -158.28 -25.72
N ILE A 285 53.72 -158.25 -26.29
CA ILE A 285 52.91 -157.07 -26.56
C ILE A 285 52.43 -156.38 -25.26
N GLU A 286 52.47 -157.06 -24.10
CA GLU A 286 52.03 -156.47 -22.82
C GLU A 286 52.98 -155.40 -22.26
N SER A 287 54.29 -155.51 -22.48
CA SER A 287 55.28 -154.55 -21.97
C SER A 287 55.12 -153.17 -22.60
N GLU A 288 55.02 -153.10 -23.93
CA GLU A 288 54.77 -151.83 -24.65
C GLU A 288 53.35 -151.29 -24.38
N LYS A 289 52.35 -152.15 -24.15
CA LYS A 289 51.01 -151.70 -23.68
C LYS A 289 51.09 -151.02 -22.31
N MET A 290 51.81 -151.59 -21.35
CA MET A 290 51.95 -150.99 -20.01
C MET A 290 52.72 -149.66 -20.06
N LYS A 291 53.77 -149.59 -20.87
CA LYS A 291 54.58 -148.38 -21.09
C LYS A 291 53.81 -147.27 -21.82
N THR A 292 52.98 -147.62 -22.81
CA THR A 292 52.08 -146.67 -23.48
C THR A 292 50.94 -146.22 -22.57
N GLN A 293 50.40 -147.09 -21.71
CA GLN A 293 49.40 -146.73 -20.70
C GLN A 293 49.95 -145.78 -19.63
N ILE A 294 51.17 -146.01 -19.13
CA ILE A 294 51.86 -145.10 -18.20
C ILE A 294 52.09 -143.73 -18.85
N LYS A 295 52.51 -143.70 -20.13
CA LYS A 295 52.69 -142.46 -20.89
C LYS A 295 51.37 -141.69 -21.06
N GLN A 296 50.28 -142.38 -21.43
CA GLN A 296 48.94 -141.80 -21.49
C GLN A 296 48.48 -141.24 -20.14
N MET A 297 48.75 -141.93 -19.02
CA MET A 297 48.40 -141.46 -17.69
C MET A 297 49.21 -140.22 -17.27
N MET A 298 50.49 -140.16 -17.62
CA MET A 298 51.31 -138.95 -17.46
C MET A 298 50.77 -137.78 -18.29
N ASP A 299 50.37 -138.01 -19.54
CA ASP A 299 49.85 -136.96 -20.42
C ASP A 299 48.46 -136.48 -19.95
N VAL A 300 47.60 -137.37 -19.44
CA VAL A 300 46.34 -137.00 -18.76
C VAL A 300 46.62 -136.16 -17.50
N SER A 301 47.61 -136.52 -16.68
CA SER A 301 47.99 -135.70 -15.52
C SER A 301 48.57 -134.34 -15.92
N ARG A 302 49.37 -134.27 -17.00
CA ARG A 302 49.89 -133.01 -17.56
C ARG A 302 48.75 -132.10 -18.04
N VAL A 303 47.80 -132.64 -18.80
CA VAL A 303 46.61 -131.93 -19.26
C VAL A 303 45.75 -131.47 -18.08
N LYS A 304 45.58 -132.30 -17.04
CA LYS A 304 44.86 -131.93 -15.82
C LYS A 304 45.52 -130.76 -15.07
N THR A 305 46.86 -130.75 -14.96
CA THR A 305 47.58 -129.62 -14.35
C THR A 305 47.44 -128.35 -15.18
N MET A 306 47.55 -128.44 -16.51
CA MET A 306 47.33 -127.29 -17.41
C MET A 306 45.88 -126.78 -17.32
N LEU A 307 44.89 -127.66 -17.21
CA LEU A 307 43.49 -127.29 -17.01
C LEU A 307 43.30 -126.54 -15.69
N SER A 308 43.90 -127.02 -14.58
CA SER A 308 43.83 -126.34 -13.27
C SER A 308 44.39 -124.91 -13.35
N ILE A 309 45.57 -124.73 -13.97
CA ILE A 309 46.18 -123.41 -14.13
C ILE A 309 45.27 -122.49 -14.97
N VAL A 310 44.69 -122.99 -16.06
CA VAL A 310 43.76 -122.21 -16.91
C VAL A 310 42.44 -121.90 -16.18
N GLU A 311 41.95 -122.79 -15.31
CA GLU A 311 40.78 -122.55 -14.46
C GLU A 311 41.07 -121.49 -13.38
N GLU A 312 42.26 -121.53 -12.77
CA GLU A 312 42.76 -120.53 -11.82
C GLU A 312 42.93 -119.16 -12.49
N ASP A 313 43.58 -119.10 -13.67
CA ASP A 313 43.71 -117.87 -14.47
C ASP A 313 42.35 -117.31 -14.89
N ARG A 314 41.41 -118.16 -15.33
CA ARG A 314 40.03 -117.75 -15.63
C ARG A 314 39.35 -117.15 -14.41
N ASN A 315 39.49 -117.77 -13.24
CA ASN A 315 38.89 -117.27 -12.00
C ASN A 315 39.52 -115.93 -11.56
N LEU A 316 40.84 -115.78 -11.70
CA LEU A 316 41.56 -114.54 -11.43
C LEU A 316 41.13 -113.40 -12.38
N LEU A 317 41.02 -113.70 -13.68
CA LEU A 317 40.53 -112.74 -14.67
C LEU A 317 39.06 -112.37 -14.43
N GLN A 318 38.23 -113.33 -14.01
CA GLN A 318 36.83 -113.06 -13.65
C GLN A 318 36.73 -112.16 -12.41
N SER A 319 37.58 -112.34 -11.39
CA SER A 319 37.65 -111.43 -10.24
C SER A 319 38.03 -110.02 -10.69
N LYS A 320 39.14 -109.87 -11.42
CA LYS A 320 39.60 -108.57 -11.93
C LYS A 320 38.55 -107.87 -12.80
N LEU A 321 37.83 -108.62 -13.63
CA LEU A 321 36.72 -108.08 -14.43
C LEU A 321 35.56 -107.60 -13.55
N ASN A 322 35.21 -108.35 -12.49
CA ASN A 322 34.17 -107.93 -11.55
C ASN A 322 34.60 -106.66 -10.79
N ASP A 323 35.86 -106.57 -10.35
CA ASP A 323 36.42 -105.42 -9.64
C ASP A 323 36.47 -104.16 -10.54
N GLU A 324 36.82 -104.32 -11.83
CA GLU A 324 36.78 -103.23 -12.81
C GLU A 324 35.33 -102.80 -13.13
N VAL A 325 34.38 -103.74 -13.18
CA VAL A 325 32.96 -103.44 -13.40
C VAL A 325 32.35 -102.69 -12.22
N THR A 326 32.69 -103.02 -10.97
CA THR A 326 32.23 -102.25 -9.80
C THR A 326 32.86 -100.86 -9.75
N ALA A 327 34.17 -100.75 -9.98
CA ALA A 327 34.86 -99.46 -10.06
C ALA A 327 34.29 -98.56 -11.16
N ARG A 328 34.01 -99.13 -12.35
CA ARG A 328 33.32 -98.43 -13.44
C ARG A 328 31.93 -97.96 -13.03
N HIS A 329 31.13 -98.80 -12.37
CA HIS A 329 29.78 -98.40 -11.94
C HIS A 329 29.82 -97.25 -10.92
N GLU A 330 30.76 -97.27 -9.97
CA GLU A 330 30.97 -96.14 -9.07
C GLU A 330 31.35 -94.84 -9.80
N LEU A 331 32.18 -94.92 -10.85
CA LEU A 331 32.53 -93.76 -11.67
C LEU A 331 31.34 -93.26 -12.49
N GLU A 332 30.50 -94.14 -13.02
CA GLU A 332 29.26 -93.77 -13.72
C GLU A 332 28.27 -93.06 -12.78
N GLU A 333 28.10 -93.51 -11.53
CA GLU A 333 27.27 -92.79 -10.55
C GLU A 333 27.89 -91.43 -10.15
N LYS A 334 29.22 -91.35 -9.96
CA LYS A 334 29.92 -90.07 -9.72
C LYS A 334 29.70 -89.09 -10.88
N ILE A 335 29.76 -89.54 -12.13
CA ILE A 335 29.46 -88.73 -13.32
C ILE A 335 28.01 -88.22 -13.28
N LYS A 336 27.01 -89.08 -13.03
CA LYS A 336 25.60 -88.66 -12.92
C LYS A 336 25.37 -87.62 -11.82
N THR A 337 26.02 -87.76 -10.67
CA THR A 337 25.93 -86.76 -9.59
C THR A 337 26.51 -85.41 -10.03
N LEU A 338 27.68 -85.40 -10.69
CA LEU A 338 28.29 -84.19 -11.22
C LEU A 338 27.46 -83.54 -12.35
N GLU A 339 26.81 -84.33 -13.20
CA GLU A 339 25.89 -83.83 -14.23
C GLU A 339 24.64 -83.17 -13.63
N HIS A 340 24.08 -83.76 -12.57
CA HIS A 340 22.96 -83.17 -11.84
C HIS A 340 23.38 -81.87 -11.14
N ASP A 341 24.51 -81.87 -10.43
CA ASP A 341 25.05 -80.69 -9.75
C ASP A 341 25.39 -79.58 -10.75
N SER A 342 25.99 -79.90 -11.89
CA SER A 342 26.25 -78.96 -12.99
C SER A 342 24.96 -78.34 -13.53
N SER A 343 23.91 -79.16 -13.71
CA SER A 343 22.59 -78.69 -14.15
C SER A 343 21.92 -77.78 -13.11
N SER A 344 22.04 -78.11 -11.83
CA SER A 344 21.53 -77.33 -10.69
C SER A 344 22.27 -75.99 -10.53
N LEU A 345 23.60 -76.00 -10.64
CA LEU A 345 24.41 -74.79 -10.65
C LEU A 345 24.13 -73.92 -11.88
N HIS A 346 23.80 -74.52 -13.04
CA HIS A 346 23.41 -73.78 -14.23
C HIS A 346 22.05 -73.07 -14.05
N THR A 347 21.03 -73.73 -13.48
CA THR A 347 19.74 -73.07 -13.21
C THR A 347 19.90 -71.97 -12.17
N ALA A 348 20.62 -72.21 -11.07
CA ALA A 348 20.94 -71.18 -10.07
C ALA A 348 21.69 -69.98 -10.66
N LYS A 349 22.68 -70.22 -11.54
CA LYS A 349 23.39 -69.17 -12.28
C LYS A 349 22.44 -68.33 -13.13
N THR A 350 21.60 -68.96 -13.95
CA THR A 350 20.67 -68.21 -14.82
C THR A 350 19.63 -67.41 -14.03
N GLN A 351 19.20 -67.90 -12.86
CA GLN A 351 18.36 -67.13 -11.94
C GLN A 351 19.09 -65.88 -11.43
N LEU A 352 20.30 -66.03 -10.88
CA LEU A 352 21.09 -64.90 -10.38
C LEU A 352 21.44 -63.87 -11.47
N GLU A 353 21.71 -64.31 -12.69
CA GLU A 353 21.90 -63.41 -13.84
C GLU A 353 20.65 -62.58 -14.15
N ASN A 354 19.46 -63.16 -14.02
CA ASN A 354 18.19 -62.45 -14.25
C ASN A 354 17.85 -61.49 -13.09
N GLU A 355 18.18 -61.86 -11.85
CA GLU A 355 18.10 -60.96 -10.70
C GLU A 355 19.06 -59.78 -10.84
N CYS A 356 20.31 -60.02 -11.30
CA CYS A 356 21.28 -58.96 -11.58
C CYS A 356 20.80 -57.98 -12.66
N LYS A 357 20.26 -58.48 -13.79
CA LYS A 357 19.65 -57.64 -14.84
C LYS A 357 18.48 -56.80 -14.29
N THR A 358 17.64 -57.41 -13.44
CA THR A 358 16.50 -56.73 -12.82
C THR A 358 16.96 -55.63 -11.85
N LEU A 359 18.02 -55.87 -11.08
CA LEU A 359 18.62 -54.87 -10.19
C LEU A 359 19.28 -53.73 -10.99
N GLN A 360 19.96 -54.06 -12.09
CA GLN A 360 20.56 -53.06 -12.99
C GLN A 360 19.49 -52.12 -13.58
N GLN A 361 18.38 -52.65 -14.08
CA GLN A 361 17.23 -51.84 -14.55
C GLN A 361 16.62 -50.98 -13.44
N LYS A 362 16.51 -51.50 -12.21
CA LYS A 362 16.03 -50.70 -11.06
C LYS A 362 16.97 -49.53 -10.74
N VAL A 363 18.29 -49.73 -10.82
CA VAL A 363 19.28 -48.66 -10.60
C VAL A 363 19.21 -47.61 -11.70
N GLU A 364 19.04 -48.03 -12.96
CA GLU A 364 18.87 -47.13 -14.11
C GLU A 364 17.62 -46.25 -13.97
N ILE A 365 16.45 -46.87 -13.73
CA ILE A 365 15.18 -46.15 -13.51
C ILE A 365 15.26 -45.21 -12.30
N LEU A 366 15.89 -45.64 -11.20
CA LEU A 366 16.11 -44.76 -10.05
C LEU A 366 16.99 -43.56 -10.43
N GLY A 367 18.07 -43.78 -11.18
CA GLY A 367 18.95 -42.73 -11.69
C GLY A 367 18.20 -41.70 -12.53
N GLU A 368 17.38 -42.15 -13.48
CA GLU A 368 16.52 -41.27 -14.29
C GLU A 368 15.53 -40.47 -13.43
N LEU A 369 14.88 -41.12 -12.44
CA LEU A 369 13.95 -40.44 -11.54
C LEU A 369 14.64 -39.39 -10.65
N TYR A 370 15.88 -39.62 -10.22
CA TYR A 370 16.68 -38.61 -9.51
C TYR A 370 17.03 -37.45 -10.43
N GLN A 371 17.51 -37.71 -11.65
CA GLN A 371 17.82 -36.65 -12.63
C GLN A 371 16.59 -35.83 -13.00
N GLN A 372 15.42 -36.46 -13.22
CA GLN A 372 14.16 -35.75 -13.50
C GLN A 372 13.75 -34.85 -12.34
N LYS A 373 13.90 -35.31 -11.08
CA LYS A 373 13.65 -34.49 -9.89
C LYS A 373 14.62 -33.32 -9.78
N GLU A 374 15.92 -33.56 -9.98
CA GLU A 374 16.95 -32.51 -9.96
C GLU A 374 16.67 -31.44 -11.01
N MET A 375 16.42 -31.84 -12.26
CA MET A 375 16.06 -30.92 -13.35
C MET A 375 14.76 -30.15 -13.07
N ALA A 376 13.77 -30.76 -12.41
CA ALA A 376 12.54 -30.09 -12.01
C ALA A 376 12.78 -29.07 -10.88
N LEU A 377 13.65 -29.39 -9.92
CA LEU A 377 14.04 -28.47 -8.84
C LEU A 377 14.88 -27.30 -9.38
N GLN A 378 15.85 -27.56 -10.25
CA GLN A 378 16.64 -26.50 -10.92
C GLN A 378 15.74 -25.56 -11.73
N LYS A 379 14.75 -26.08 -12.47
CA LYS A 379 13.77 -25.24 -13.18
C LYS A 379 12.94 -24.37 -12.23
N LYS A 380 12.47 -24.92 -11.10
CA LYS A 380 11.75 -24.15 -10.08
C LYS A 380 12.61 -23.06 -9.45
N LEU A 381 13.85 -23.39 -9.07
CA LEU A 381 14.80 -22.44 -8.49
C LEU A 381 15.11 -21.28 -9.44
N THR A 382 15.33 -21.57 -10.74
CA THR A 382 15.56 -20.54 -11.76
C THR A 382 14.33 -19.64 -11.95
N GLN A 383 13.11 -20.20 -11.91
CA GLN A 383 11.87 -19.43 -11.97
C GLN A 383 11.67 -18.55 -10.73
N GLU A 384 11.94 -19.08 -9.55
CA GLU A 384 11.83 -18.36 -8.28
C GLU A 384 12.84 -17.20 -8.20
N GLU A 385 14.08 -17.41 -8.65
CA GLU A 385 15.09 -16.35 -8.71
C GLU A 385 14.72 -15.24 -9.71
N TYR A 386 14.12 -15.59 -10.86
CA TYR A 386 13.59 -14.61 -11.80
C TYR A 386 12.45 -13.78 -11.17
N GLU A 387 11.49 -14.42 -10.49
CA GLU A 387 10.41 -13.73 -9.79
C GLU A 387 10.92 -12.87 -8.62
N ARG A 388 11.96 -13.33 -7.90
CA ARG A 388 12.64 -12.56 -6.86
C ARG A 388 13.27 -11.30 -7.45
N GLN A 389 13.97 -11.43 -8.58
CA GLN A 389 14.60 -10.31 -9.27
C GLN A 389 13.58 -9.32 -9.85
N GLU A 390 12.44 -9.79 -10.38
CA GLU A 390 11.35 -8.93 -10.85
C GLU A 390 10.72 -8.14 -9.68
N LYS A 391 10.54 -8.76 -8.52
CA LYS A 391 10.06 -8.11 -7.29
C LYS A 391 11.08 -7.08 -6.78
N GLU A 392 12.37 -7.43 -6.77
CA GLU A 392 13.47 -6.53 -6.39
C GLU A 392 13.52 -5.29 -7.29
N GLN A 393 13.45 -5.44 -8.61
CA GLN A 393 13.39 -4.31 -9.55
C GLN A 393 12.17 -3.40 -9.31
N LYS A 394 11.00 -3.98 -9.00
CA LYS A 394 9.79 -3.21 -8.66
C LYS A 394 9.93 -2.44 -7.34
N LEU A 395 10.64 -3.00 -6.36
CA LEU A 395 10.96 -2.33 -5.10
C LEU A 395 11.95 -1.17 -5.33
N CYS A 396 13.05 -1.39 -6.05
CA CYS A 396 13.98 -0.31 -6.40
C CYS A 396 13.27 0.86 -7.12
N ALA A 397 12.39 0.56 -8.08
CA ALA A 397 11.61 1.58 -8.79
C ALA A 397 10.52 2.26 -7.92
N ALA A 398 10.19 1.70 -6.75
CA ALA A 398 9.33 2.34 -5.75
C ALA A 398 10.16 3.21 -4.79
N ASP A 399 11.33 2.73 -4.38
CA ASP A 399 12.28 3.47 -3.53
C ASP A 399 12.80 4.73 -4.24
N GLU A 400 13.15 4.66 -5.52
CA GLU A 400 13.50 5.82 -6.34
C GLU A 400 12.39 6.89 -6.34
N LYS A 401 11.13 6.47 -6.46
CA LYS A 401 9.97 7.38 -6.40
C LYS A 401 9.76 7.96 -5.00
N ALA A 402 10.06 7.19 -3.95
CA ALA A 402 10.01 7.68 -2.58
C ALA A 402 11.10 8.74 -2.33
N VAL A 403 12.32 8.53 -2.84
CA VAL A 403 13.40 9.54 -2.79
C VAL A 403 12.99 10.81 -3.54
N LEU A 404 12.49 10.70 -4.77
CA LEU A 404 12.00 11.86 -5.53
C LEU A 404 10.88 12.62 -4.80
N ALA A 405 9.91 11.92 -4.20
CA ALA A 405 8.87 12.56 -3.40
C ALA A 405 9.42 13.26 -2.14
N ILE A 406 10.45 12.71 -1.50
CA ILE A 406 11.15 13.34 -0.38
C ILE A 406 11.89 14.61 -0.84
N GLU A 407 12.50 14.60 -2.03
CA GLU A 407 13.17 15.75 -2.63
C GLU A 407 12.18 16.86 -3.02
N GLU A 408 11.04 16.52 -3.61
CA GLU A 408 9.94 17.48 -3.86
C GLU A 408 9.46 18.12 -2.54
N VAL A 409 9.23 17.32 -1.50
CA VAL A 409 8.84 17.84 -0.17
C VAL A 409 9.91 18.75 0.43
N LYS A 410 11.21 18.45 0.26
CA LYS A 410 12.30 19.35 0.67
C LYS A 410 12.25 20.67 -0.11
N ALA A 411 12.05 20.63 -1.43
CA ALA A 411 11.95 21.82 -2.27
C ALA A 411 10.75 22.70 -1.88
N TYR A 412 9.58 22.11 -1.61
CA TYR A 412 8.42 22.86 -1.10
C TYR A 412 8.67 23.46 0.28
N LYS A 413 9.33 22.74 1.20
CA LYS A 413 9.70 23.28 2.52
C LYS A 413 10.64 24.48 2.40
N GLN A 414 11.68 24.40 1.57
CA GLN A 414 12.59 25.53 1.33
C GLN A 414 11.82 26.74 0.79
N ARG A 415 10.96 26.54 -0.21
CA ARG A 415 10.15 27.61 -0.78
C ARG A 415 9.19 28.26 0.22
N ILE A 416 8.64 27.48 1.16
CA ILE A 416 7.82 28.02 2.26
C ILE A 416 8.69 28.90 3.16
N GLN A 417 9.86 28.41 3.58
CA GLN A 417 10.79 29.18 4.41
C GLN A 417 11.23 30.49 3.74
N ASP A 418 11.60 30.46 2.45
CA ASP A 418 12.00 31.66 1.70
C ASP A 418 10.88 32.73 1.69
N MET A 419 9.61 32.31 1.54
CA MET A 419 8.45 33.21 1.61
C MET A 419 8.18 33.73 3.03
N GLU A 420 8.37 32.90 4.06
CA GLU A 420 8.25 33.31 5.46
C GLU A 420 9.32 34.35 5.83
N GLU A 421 10.55 34.19 5.35
CA GLU A 421 11.65 35.13 5.57
C GLU A 421 11.38 36.50 4.90
N GLU A 422 10.91 36.52 3.65
CA GLU A 422 10.49 37.77 2.98
C GLU A 422 9.25 38.38 3.63
N LEU A 423 8.26 37.58 4.08
CA LEU A 423 7.11 38.10 4.84
C LEU A 423 7.58 38.81 6.11
N GLN A 424 8.41 38.17 6.94
CA GLN A 424 8.97 38.77 8.14
C GLN A 424 9.79 40.02 7.84
N LYS A 425 10.50 40.07 6.71
CA LYS A 425 11.26 41.24 6.24
C LYS A 425 10.35 42.42 5.87
N THR A 426 9.22 42.16 5.21
CA THR A 426 8.20 43.21 4.99
C THR A 426 7.55 43.66 6.30
N GLU A 427 7.26 42.76 7.22
CA GLU A 427 6.69 43.09 8.54
C GLU A 427 7.65 43.97 9.36
N ARG A 428 8.95 43.63 9.41
CA ARG A 428 10.00 44.46 10.02
C ARG A 428 10.08 45.84 9.35
N SER A 429 9.98 45.91 8.02
CA SER A 429 9.95 47.18 7.28
C SER A 429 8.76 48.05 7.67
N TYR A 430 7.54 47.51 7.74
CA TYR A 430 6.36 48.25 8.16
C TYR A 430 6.45 48.70 9.64
N LYS A 431 6.94 47.84 10.54
CA LYS A 431 7.21 48.21 11.95
C LYS A 431 8.20 49.38 12.04
N ASN A 432 9.26 49.38 11.24
CA ASN A 432 10.22 50.48 11.19
C ASN A 432 9.60 51.77 10.62
N GLN A 433 8.74 51.68 9.60
CA GLN A 433 8.02 52.83 9.05
C GLN A 433 7.05 53.42 10.08
N ILE A 434 6.29 52.59 10.79
CA ILE A 434 5.40 53.03 11.88
C ILE A 434 6.20 53.78 12.95
N ALA A 435 7.28 53.19 13.47
CA ALA A 435 8.14 53.83 14.47
C ALA A 435 8.76 55.16 13.97
N ALA A 436 9.11 55.26 12.69
CA ALA A 436 9.60 56.49 12.08
C ALA A 436 8.50 57.57 11.97
N HIS A 437 7.27 57.18 11.63
CA HIS A 437 6.11 58.08 11.60
C HIS A 437 5.68 58.54 13.00
N GLU A 438 5.67 57.64 13.99
CA GLU A 438 5.44 57.95 15.40
C GLU A 438 6.47 58.95 15.92
N LYS A 439 7.77 58.69 15.68
CA LYS A 439 8.84 59.65 16.03
C LYS A 439 8.60 61.02 15.37
N LYS A 440 8.32 61.06 14.07
CA LYS A 440 8.06 62.32 13.35
C LYS A 440 6.82 63.06 13.89
N ALA A 441 5.79 62.33 14.33
CA ALA A 441 4.62 62.93 14.98
C ALA A 441 4.97 63.51 16.36
N HIS A 442 5.77 62.81 17.17
CA HIS A 442 6.29 63.33 18.43
C HIS A 442 7.18 64.56 18.25
N ASP A 443 8.10 64.55 17.28
CA ASP A 443 8.97 65.69 16.96
C ASP A 443 8.14 66.91 16.51
N ASN A 444 7.13 66.71 15.66
CA ASN A 444 6.21 67.78 15.25
C ASN A 444 5.39 68.33 16.42
N TRP A 445 4.88 67.46 17.30
CA TRP A 445 4.19 67.89 18.52
C TRP A 445 5.10 68.72 19.45
N LEU A 446 6.38 68.34 19.60
CA LEU A 446 7.37 69.12 20.36
C LEU A 446 7.62 70.50 19.72
N ILE A 447 7.72 70.57 18.39
CA ILE A 447 7.88 71.83 17.64
C ILE A 447 6.65 72.72 17.85
N ALA A 448 5.43 72.20 17.64
CA ALA A 448 4.19 72.94 17.88
C ALA A 448 4.12 73.46 19.32
N ARG A 449 4.44 72.62 20.31
CA ARG A 449 4.46 73.00 21.73
C ARG A 449 5.56 74.00 22.08
N SER A 450 6.61 74.10 21.27
CA SER A 450 7.64 75.15 21.40
C SER A 450 7.18 76.48 20.79
N ALA A 451 6.50 76.45 19.65
CA ALA A 451 5.92 77.62 19.01
C ALA A 451 4.79 78.23 19.86
N GLU A 452 3.94 77.40 20.48
CA GLU A 452 2.94 77.84 21.46
C GLU A 452 3.56 78.59 22.65
N ARG A 453 4.69 78.09 23.17
CA ARG A 453 5.42 78.76 24.27
C ARG A 453 6.01 80.08 23.82
N ALA A 454 6.66 80.14 22.65
CA ALA A 454 7.18 81.38 22.08
C ALA A 454 6.05 82.42 21.86
N LEU A 455 4.91 82.00 21.31
CA LEU A 455 3.75 82.87 21.10
C LEU A 455 3.11 83.36 22.42
N ALA A 456 3.20 82.58 23.50
CA ALA A 456 2.80 83.02 24.84
C ALA A 456 3.80 84.05 25.43
N GLU A 457 5.09 83.91 25.13
CA GLU A 457 6.16 84.88 25.45
C GLU A 457 5.88 86.21 24.75
N GLU A 458 5.72 86.20 23.43
CA GLU A 458 5.40 87.36 22.59
C GLU A 458 4.12 88.08 23.05
N LYS A 459 3.08 87.32 23.43
CA LYS A 459 1.84 87.91 24.00
C LYS A 459 2.10 88.63 25.33
N ARG A 460 3.01 88.11 26.16
CA ARG A 460 3.40 88.73 27.44
C ARG A 460 4.25 89.98 27.21
N GLU A 461 5.19 89.92 26.28
CA GLU A 461 6.00 91.08 25.88
C GLU A 461 5.15 92.19 25.26
N ALA A 462 4.23 91.85 24.34
CA ALA A 462 3.29 92.79 23.76
C ALA A 462 2.36 93.42 24.82
N ALA A 463 1.93 92.66 25.84
CA ALA A 463 1.20 93.21 26.98
C ALA A 463 2.04 94.18 27.82
N ASN A 464 3.30 93.82 28.11
CA ASN A 464 4.25 94.68 28.82
C ASN A 464 4.56 95.98 28.04
N LEU A 465 4.69 95.91 26.70
CA LEU A 465 4.90 97.07 25.84
C LEU A 465 3.66 97.97 25.79
N ARG A 466 2.44 97.40 25.73
CA ARG A 466 1.19 98.16 25.84
C ARG A 466 1.08 98.90 27.17
N GLN A 467 1.44 98.24 28.28
CA GLN A 467 1.47 98.86 29.61
C GLN A 467 2.45 100.04 29.66
N LYS A 468 3.69 99.86 29.17
CA LYS A 468 4.68 100.94 29.05
C LYS A 468 4.19 102.10 28.16
N LEU A 469 3.48 101.81 27.07
CA LEU A 469 2.91 102.83 26.19
C LEU A 469 1.82 103.65 26.91
N ILE A 470 0.95 103.00 27.70
CA ILE A 470 -0.05 103.69 28.52
C ILE A 470 0.62 104.62 29.54
N GLU A 471 1.68 104.16 30.22
CA GLU A 471 2.44 104.98 31.16
C GLU A 471 3.11 106.20 30.51
N VAL A 472 3.65 106.04 29.30
CA VAL A 472 4.19 107.17 28.51
C VAL A 472 3.08 108.13 28.07
N ASN A 473 1.95 107.61 27.60
CA ASN A 473 0.83 108.46 27.16
C ASN A 473 0.20 109.23 28.34
N GLN A 474 0.10 108.62 29.52
CA GLN A 474 -0.28 109.31 30.76
C GLN A 474 0.69 110.45 31.08
N LYS A 475 2.01 110.24 30.96
CA LYS A 475 3.02 111.30 31.13
C LYS A 475 2.85 112.43 30.10
N ILE A 476 2.54 112.12 28.84
CA ILE A 476 2.24 113.14 27.81
C ILE A 476 1.00 113.95 28.17
N ILE A 477 -0.08 113.29 28.61
CA ILE A 477 -1.31 113.97 29.04
C ILE A 477 -1.07 114.85 30.28
N MET A 478 -0.19 114.45 31.19
CA MET A 478 0.22 115.30 32.32
C MET A 478 1.04 116.53 31.89
N LEU A 479 1.68 116.51 30.71
CA LEU A 479 2.42 117.63 30.13
C LEU A 479 1.55 118.55 29.24
N GLN A 480 0.41 118.08 28.72
CA GLN A 480 -0.53 118.87 27.90
C GLN A 480 -1.84 119.19 28.63
N ARG A 481 -2.04 120.47 29.01
CA ARG A 481 -3.36 121.01 29.42
C ARG A 481 -4.11 121.63 28.21
N PRO A 482 -5.46 121.56 28.16
CA PRO A 482 -6.23 121.85 26.95
C PRO A 482 -6.70 123.31 26.80
N VAL A 483 -6.91 123.74 25.55
CA VAL A 483 -7.65 124.96 25.16
C VAL A 483 -8.66 124.61 24.06
N ILE A 484 -9.84 125.24 24.07
CA ILE A 484 -11.06 124.86 23.33
C ILE A 484 -11.33 125.83 22.17
N VAL A 485 -11.66 125.34 20.96
CA VAL A 485 -12.43 126.07 19.92
C VAL A 485 -13.31 125.10 19.09
N LYS A 486 -14.50 125.55 18.67
CA LYS A 486 -15.46 124.93 17.72
C LYS A 486 -16.09 126.09 16.89
N PRO A 487 -16.54 125.93 15.61
CA PRO A 487 -17.91 125.45 15.33
C PRO A 487 -18.16 124.75 13.95
N THR A 488 -19.45 124.49 13.67
CA THR A 488 -20.19 123.73 12.61
C THR A 488 -20.55 124.56 11.32
N PRO A 489 -21.50 124.22 10.39
CA PRO A 489 -22.11 122.96 9.86
C PRO A 489 -22.30 122.88 8.29
N GLY A 490 -22.83 121.76 7.72
CA GLY A 490 -23.43 121.73 6.35
C GLY A 490 -23.77 120.34 5.73
N ARG A 491 -24.88 120.20 5.00
CA ARG A 491 -25.39 118.98 4.28
C ARG A 491 -25.95 119.39 2.89
N PRO A 492 -25.98 118.53 1.84
CA PRO A 492 -27.21 117.78 1.50
C PRO A 492 -26.97 116.37 0.90
N ASP A 493 -27.94 115.81 0.15
CA ASP A 493 -28.20 114.38 -0.11
C ASP A 493 -28.50 114.07 -1.60
N ARG A 494 -28.09 112.88 -2.13
CA ARG A 494 -28.84 112.03 -3.11
C ARG A 494 -28.03 110.91 -3.84
N GLN A 495 -28.66 109.72 -3.93
CA GLN A 495 -28.78 108.80 -5.12
C GLN A 495 -27.59 107.97 -5.68
N ILE A 496 -27.97 107.02 -6.56
CA ILE A 496 -27.35 105.72 -6.95
C ILE A 496 -27.91 105.30 -8.36
N PRO A 497 -27.51 104.22 -9.11
CA PRO A 497 -26.77 103.00 -8.70
C PRO A 497 -25.47 102.55 -9.48
N PRO A 498 -25.41 101.62 -10.49
CA PRO A 498 -24.38 100.54 -10.45
C PRO A 498 -23.57 100.26 -11.77
N ARG A 499 -22.77 99.16 -11.73
CA ARG A 499 -22.36 98.24 -12.84
C ARG A 499 -21.09 98.48 -13.68
N ARG A 500 -20.37 97.35 -13.92
CA ARG A 500 -19.44 97.00 -15.03
C ARG A 500 -18.14 97.84 -15.13
N GLY A 501 -16.96 97.32 -15.49
CA GLY A 501 -16.57 96.10 -16.23
C GLY A 501 -15.80 96.51 -17.51
N PRO A 502 -14.70 95.84 -17.90
CA PRO A 502 -14.84 94.95 -19.07
C PRO A 502 -13.98 93.66 -19.03
N LEU A 503 -14.35 92.74 -19.92
CA LEU A 503 -13.69 91.47 -20.23
C LEU A 503 -12.72 91.62 -21.42
N SER A 504 -11.82 90.64 -21.58
CA SER A 504 -11.31 90.02 -22.85
C SER A 504 -9.78 89.97 -22.97
N ARG A 505 -9.13 89.04 -23.70
CA ARG A 505 -9.39 87.62 -24.07
C ARG A 505 -8.21 87.14 -24.98
N ASP A 506 -7.95 85.82 -25.00
CA ASP A 506 -7.07 85.03 -25.90
C ASP A 506 -5.53 85.08 -25.68
N GLY A 507 -4.88 83.91 -25.84
CA GLY A 507 -3.41 83.74 -25.79
C GLY A 507 -2.91 82.39 -25.23
N SER A 508 -3.06 81.32 -26.00
CA SER A 508 -2.50 79.94 -25.87
C SER A 508 -1.16 79.77 -25.09
N SER A 509 -0.87 78.64 -24.41
CA SER A 509 -1.03 77.23 -24.84
C SER A 509 -1.06 76.21 -23.69
N GLY A 510 -1.64 75.03 -23.93
CA GLY A 510 -1.38 73.80 -23.14
C GLY A 510 0.00 73.16 -23.47
N PRO A 511 0.33 71.99 -22.90
CA PRO A 511 -0.48 70.79 -23.11
C PRO A 511 -0.94 70.03 -21.85
N SER A 512 -1.80 69.04 -22.10
CA SER A 512 -2.39 68.01 -21.22
C SER A 512 -2.59 66.76 -22.10
N PRO A 513 -2.90 65.52 -21.63
CA PRO A 513 -3.06 65.00 -20.26
C PRO A 513 -2.26 63.67 -20.00
N VAL A 514 -2.60 62.98 -18.89
CA VAL A 514 -2.50 61.53 -18.54
C VAL A 514 -1.78 61.29 -17.19
N SER A 515 -2.22 60.42 -16.27
CA SER A 515 -3.56 59.91 -15.88
C SER A 515 -3.42 59.09 -14.59
N GLY A 516 -4.32 59.27 -13.61
CA GLY A 516 -4.51 58.37 -12.44
C GLY A 516 -3.44 58.39 -11.33
N GLY A 517 -3.79 58.42 -10.04
CA GLY A 517 -5.10 58.62 -9.42
C GLY A 517 -5.10 58.40 -7.90
N ASN A 518 -5.81 59.27 -7.17
CA ASN A 518 -6.29 59.13 -5.76
C ASN A 518 -5.22 59.01 -4.65
N PRO A 519 -5.43 59.60 -3.44
CA PRO A 519 -6.66 59.41 -2.65
C PRO A 519 -7.29 60.66 -1.97
N SER A 520 -8.57 60.51 -1.68
CA SER A 520 -9.31 61.16 -0.57
C SER A 520 -10.24 60.10 0.04
N PRO A 521 -10.60 60.20 1.33
CA PRO A 521 -11.90 60.83 1.60
C PRO A 521 -11.89 61.91 2.70
N THR A 522 -12.42 63.06 2.29
CA THR A 522 -13.26 64.04 2.98
C THR A 522 -13.45 63.94 4.51
N GLN A 523 -13.14 65.04 5.21
CA GLN A 523 -13.86 65.49 6.41
C GLN A 523 -14.78 66.67 6.05
N MET A 524 -15.90 66.83 6.78
CA MET A 524 -16.66 68.05 7.14
C MET A 524 -17.89 67.54 7.96
N ILE A 525 -18.01 67.82 9.27
CA ILE A 525 -18.74 68.97 9.89
C ILE A 525 -20.28 68.72 9.90
N ASP A 526 -21.07 68.83 11.00
CA ASP A 526 -20.80 69.30 12.39
C ASP A 526 -21.89 68.88 13.45
N VAL A 527 -21.44 68.49 14.67
CA VAL A 527 -22.05 68.62 16.04
C VAL A 527 -23.54 68.12 16.33
N PRO A 528 -24.18 68.24 17.54
CA PRO A 528 -24.47 67.05 18.40
C PRO A 528 -25.92 66.86 18.97
N ALA A 529 -26.19 65.69 19.61
CA ALA A 529 -27.20 65.56 20.69
C ALA A 529 -27.01 64.31 21.62
N ARG A 530 -27.56 64.39 22.84
CA ARG A 530 -27.81 63.33 23.87
C ARG A 530 -29.36 63.30 24.11
N PRO A 531 -30.00 62.42 24.92
CA PRO A 531 -29.58 61.17 25.62
C PRO A 531 -30.62 59.99 25.62
N LEU A 532 -30.26 58.84 26.25
CA LEU A 532 -31.08 57.85 27.01
C LEU A 532 -32.44 57.27 26.48
N SER A 533 -32.56 55.92 26.40
CA SER A 533 -33.48 55.05 27.24
C SER A 533 -33.70 53.61 26.69
N ALA A 534 -34.14 52.68 27.57
CA ALA A 534 -34.39 51.23 27.34
C ALA A 534 -35.83 50.93 26.83
N PRO A 535 -36.36 49.68 26.66
CA PRO A 535 -36.22 48.43 27.44
C PRO A 535 -35.53 47.27 26.63
N ARG A 536 -35.65 45.93 26.85
CA ARG A 536 -36.54 45.06 27.67
C ARG A 536 -35.87 43.76 28.24
N ARG A 537 -36.27 42.55 27.80
CA ARG A 537 -36.02 41.20 28.39
C ARG A 537 -36.28 40.08 27.35
N GLU A 538 -35.77 38.84 27.45
CA GLU A 538 -35.86 37.81 28.53
C GLU A 538 -34.78 36.71 28.26
N GLY A 539 -34.35 35.77 29.14
CA GLY A 539 -34.59 35.52 30.56
C GLY A 539 -34.35 34.03 30.95
N VAL A 540 -33.80 33.76 32.15
CA VAL A 540 -33.72 32.43 32.86
C VAL A 540 -32.66 31.44 32.26
N ARG A 541 -31.80 30.70 33.01
CA ARG A 541 -31.80 30.19 34.42
C ARG A 541 -30.36 29.95 34.97
N GLY A 542 -30.15 30.30 36.25
CA GLY A 542 -29.38 29.57 37.30
C GLY A 542 -27.88 29.28 37.16
N GLU A 543 -27.09 29.09 38.23
CA GLU A 543 -27.30 29.25 39.68
C GLU A 543 -25.94 29.41 40.41
N PHE A 544 -25.94 29.96 41.63
CA PHE A 544 -24.90 30.09 42.68
C PHE A 544 -23.43 29.65 42.46
N GLY A 545 -22.39 30.37 42.94
CA GLY A 545 -22.42 31.62 43.72
C GLY A 545 -21.07 32.04 44.35
N THR A 546 -21.13 33.16 45.10
CA THR A 546 -20.14 33.71 46.08
C THR A 546 -18.76 34.21 45.62
N MET A 547 -18.65 35.55 45.57
CA MET A 547 -17.42 36.36 45.69
C MET A 547 -16.98 36.50 47.16
N VAL A 548 -15.72 36.90 47.42
CA VAL A 548 -15.33 38.05 48.28
C VAL A 548 -13.97 38.63 47.80
N ASP A 549 -13.88 39.96 47.78
CA ASP A 549 -12.76 40.94 47.62
C ASP A 549 -11.27 40.47 47.67
N GLY A 550 -10.26 41.11 47.03
CA GLY A 550 -10.15 42.44 46.38
C GLY A 550 -8.82 42.64 45.58
N PRO A 551 -8.45 43.87 45.11
CA PRO A 551 -7.62 44.11 43.89
C PRO A 551 -6.20 44.74 44.11
N PRO A 552 -5.41 45.15 43.07
CA PRO A 552 -5.10 44.56 41.74
C PRO A 552 -3.59 44.54 41.32
N ALA A 553 -3.25 43.70 40.30
CA ALA A 553 -2.30 43.88 39.14
C ALA A 553 -0.95 44.66 39.27
N PRO A 554 0.18 44.25 38.61
CA PRO A 554 0.26 44.26 37.13
C PRO A 554 1.26 43.32 36.37
N ARG A 555 0.86 42.90 35.13
CA ARG A 555 1.70 42.58 33.92
C ARG A 555 2.69 41.39 34.02
N ARG A 556 2.93 40.51 33.02
CA ARG A 556 2.54 40.33 31.58
C ARG A 556 2.53 38.79 31.23
N PRO A 557 2.16 38.33 30.01
CA PRO A 557 1.56 36.99 29.80
C PRO A 557 2.48 36.01 28.98
N PRO A 558 2.01 34.91 28.32
CA PRO A 558 2.24 33.55 28.84
C PRO A 558 2.70 32.47 27.82
N GLU A 559 3.25 31.35 28.27
CA GLU A 559 3.28 30.08 27.51
C GLU A 559 2.88 28.87 28.38
N LEU A 560 2.46 27.78 27.72
CA LEU A 560 1.59 26.73 28.27
C LEU A 560 2.34 25.50 28.86
N PRO A 561 1.66 24.64 29.65
CA PRO A 561 2.31 23.70 30.58
C PRO A 561 2.45 22.25 30.06
N GLY A 562 3.39 21.49 30.63
CA GLY A 562 3.62 20.08 30.32
C GLY A 562 4.19 19.24 31.48
N ARG A 563 3.30 18.79 32.38
CA ARG A 563 3.40 17.61 33.27
C ARG A 563 4.72 17.24 33.99
N MET A 564 4.63 17.35 35.32
CA MET A 564 5.08 16.36 36.33
C MET A 564 4.88 14.89 35.86
N SER A 565 5.66 13.88 36.25
CA SER A 565 6.94 13.76 36.97
C SER A 565 7.37 12.28 36.89
N ILE A 566 8.66 11.95 36.97
CA ILE A 566 9.32 10.93 37.84
C ILE A 566 10.76 10.66 37.34
N PRO A 567 11.74 10.43 38.24
CA PRO A 567 13.13 10.85 38.01
C PRO A 567 14.07 9.80 37.39
N ASP A 568 15.22 10.32 36.94
CA ASP A 568 16.60 9.89 37.23
C ASP A 568 16.83 8.43 37.72
N ILE A 569 17.88 7.74 37.26
CA ILE A 569 19.29 8.13 37.48
C ILE A 569 20.19 7.68 36.30
N GLY A 570 20.98 8.63 35.75
CA GLY A 570 22.16 8.37 34.91
C GLY A 570 23.42 8.08 35.76
N PRO A 571 24.67 8.45 35.39
CA PRO A 571 25.16 9.15 34.18
C PRO A 571 25.84 8.16 33.18
N ALA A 572 25.94 8.46 31.88
CA ALA A 572 27.01 9.22 31.20
C ALA A 572 28.43 8.59 31.34
N VAL A 573 29.33 8.58 30.34
CA VAL A 573 29.58 9.53 29.24
C VAL A 573 30.03 8.81 27.95
N ALA A 574 29.92 9.52 26.82
CA ALA A 574 30.46 9.29 25.47
C ALA A 574 31.97 8.87 25.40
N SER A 575 32.58 8.52 24.26
CA SER A 575 32.17 8.65 22.84
C SER A 575 33.01 7.76 21.89
N VAL A 576 32.42 7.40 20.74
CA VAL A 576 32.99 7.37 19.37
C VAL A 576 34.52 7.32 19.19
N ILE A 577 35.08 6.29 18.53
CA ILE A 577 35.74 6.37 17.20
C ILE A 577 35.68 5.00 16.45
N SER A 578 36.17 4.97 15.20
CA SER A 578 35.75 4.07 14.10
C SER A 578 36.69 2.88 13.78
N SER A 579 36.16 1.97 12.93
CA SER A 579 36.86 1.15 11.91
C SER A 579 37.41 -0.24 12.25
N GLU A 580 36.85 -1.24 11.55
CA GLU A 580 37.42 -2.56 11.22
C GLU A 580 38.60 -2.46 10.19
N PRO A 581 39.24 -3.57 9.77
CA PRO A 581 39.70 -4.76 10.53
C PRO A 581 41.17 -5.14 10.18
N ARG A 582 41.81 -6.07 10.92
CA ARG A 582 42.73 -7.12 10.36
C ARG A 582 43.45 -8.01 11.40
N THR A 583 43.45 -9.32 11.09
CA THR A 583 44.52 -10.34 11.26
C THR A 583 45.08 -10.77 12.63
N SER A 584 45.15 -12.12 12.75
CA SER A 584 46.19 -12.96 13.37
C SER A 584 46.42 -12.93 14.90
N SER A 585 46.17 -14.09 15.52
CA SER A 585 46.83 -14.56 16.74
C SER A 585 48.36 -14.64 16.55
N PRO A 586 49.16 -14.55 17.62
CA PRO A 586 49.69 -15.81 18.17
C PRO A 586 49.89 -15.89 19.70
N SER A 587 50.03 -17.14 20.10
CA SER A 587 50.51 -17.81 21.31
C SER A 587 51.50 -17.13 22.31
N THR A 588 51.47 -17.72 23.52
CA THR A 588 52.59 -18.13 24.42
C THR A 588 52.93 -17.30 25.68
N THR A 589 53.12 -18.03 26.79
CA THR A 589 53.74 -17.64 28.08
C THR A 589 52.92 -16.65 28.95
N ILE A 590 52.93 -16.71 30.28
CA ILE A 590 53.99 -17.12 31.22
C ILE A 590 53.54 -18.08 32.35
N ASP A 591 54.52 -18.78 32.94
CA ASP A 591 54.45 -19.49 34.21
C ASP A 591 54.23 -18.57 35.43
N GLY A 592 53.87 -19.15 36.59
CA GLY A 592 54.22 -18.51 37.86
C GLY A 592 53.55 -19.02 39.15
N VAL A 593 54.17 -20.01 39.81
CA VAL A 593 54.13 -20.27 41.28
C VAL A 593 52.79 -20.77 41.88
N GLY A 594 52.74 -21.81 42.74
CA GLY A 594 53.81 -22.72 43.21
C GLY A 594 53.41 -23.59 44.43
N ASN A 595 54.35 -24.47 44.83
CA ASN A 595 54.42 -25.30 46.05
C ASN A 595 53.57 -26.58 46.24
N ALA A 596 54.28 -27.73 46.16
CA ALA A 596 54.58 -28.72 47.23
C ALA A 596 53.47 -29.23 48.20
N GLY A 597 53.44 -30.51 48.60
CA GLY A 597 54.30 -31.66 48.23
C GLY A 597 54.17 -32.90 49.16
N ALA A 598 54.67 -34.04 48.67
CA ALA A 598 55.18 -35.25 49.37
C ALA A 598 54.40 -35.99 50.50
N LYS A 599 53.96 -37.23 50.19
CA LYS A 599 54.09 -38.53 50.94
C LYS A 599 53.40 -39.62 50.08
N GLY A 600 53.93 -40.82 49.81
CA GLY A 600 54.47 -41.84 50.73
C GLY A 600 53.30 -42.68 51.27
N SER A 601 53.18 -44.02 51.12
CA SER A 601 54.18 -45.09 50.93
C SER A 601 53.54 -46.44 50.52
N SER A 602 54.31 -47.39 49.98
CA SER A 602 53.97 -48.84 49.93
C SER A 602 54.47 -49.58 51.19
N PRO A 603 54.09 -50.86 51.42
CA PRO A 603 55.05 -51.95 51.16
C PRO A 603 54.46 -53.32 50.72
N PHE A 604 55.35 -54.16 50.15
CA PHE A 604 55.22 -55.62 49.86
C PHE A 604 55.80 -56.46 51.05
N PRO A 605 56.02 -57.81 51.03
CA PRO A 605 55.83 -58.84 49.98
C PRO A 605 55.18 -60.19 50.44
N GLY A 606 54.97 -61.12 49.50
CA GLY A 606 54.73 -62.56 49.80
C GLY A 606 54.49 -63.45 48.56
N THR A 607 55.46 -64.30 48.22
CA THR A 607 55.42 -65.38 47.18
C THR A 607 56.36 -66.52 47.64
N PRO A 608 56.44 -67.71 46.98
CA PRO A 608 55.65 -68.26 45.87
C PRO A 608 55.08 -69.69 46.16
N LEU A 609 54.30 -70.25 45.22
CA LEU A 609 54.32 -71.70 44.97
C LEU A 609 53.86 -72.02 43.53
N MET A 610 54.47 -73.04 42.94
CA MET A 610 54.43 -73.38 41.51
C MET A 610 53.23 -74.27 41.14
N SER A 611 52.54 -73.95 40.04
CA SER A 611 52.11 -74.97 39.05
C SER A 611 51.50 -74.34 37.78
N SER A 612 51.85 -74.93 36.65
CA SER A 612 51.24 -74.79 35.32
C SER A 612 51.59 -76.08 34.54
N PRO A 613 50.93 -76.41 33.42
CA PRO A 613 49.76 -75.78 32.78
C PRO A 613 48.57 -76.77 32.58
N VAL A 614 47.43 -76.30 32.05
CA VAL A 614 46.69 -76.90 30.90
C VAL A 614 45.38 -76.14 30.61
N MET A 615 45.28 -75.67 29.36
CA MET A 615 44.10 -75.46 28.48
C MET A 615 42.67 -75.21 29.04
N GLY A 616 42.07 -74.08 28.61
CA GLY A 616 40.62 -73.98 28.38
C GLY A 616 39.84 -72.92 29.19
N PRO A 617 39.27 -71.87 28.56
CA PRO A 617 38.28 -71.00 29.22
C PRO A 617 36.86 -71.62 29.24
N PRO A 618 36.05 -71.34 30.27
CA PRO A 618 34.70 -71.92 30.43
C PRO A 618 33.64 -71.25 29.52
N PRO A 619 32.48 -71.90 29.28
CA PRO A 619 31.44 -71.42 28.37
C PRO A 619 30.62 -70.24 28.93
N PRO A 620 30.06 -69.37 28.05
CA PRO A 620 29.19 -68.26 28.45
C PRO A 620 27.77 -68.70 28.87
N PRO A 621 27.05 -67.89 29.67
CA PRO A 621 25.71 -68.20 30.17
C PRO A 621 24.60 -68.08 29.08
N PRO A 622 23.43 -68.72 29.28
CA PRO A 622 22.42 -68.87 28.23
C PRO A 622 21.59 -67.62 27.97
N ILE A 623 21.39 -67.31 26.68
CA ILE A 623 20.50 -66.27 26.18
C ILE A 623 19.04 -66.73 26.33
N ARG A 624 18.22 -66.00 27.10
CA ARG A 624 16.76 -66.18 27.10
C ARG A 624 16.13 -65.48 25.89
N TYR A 625 15.53 -66.26 25.01
CA TYR A 625 14.55 -65.74 24.04
C TYR A 625 13.23 -65.41 24.75
N GLY A 626 12.70 -64.21 24.49
CA GLY A 626 11.30 -63.86 24.75
C GLY A 626 10.44 -64.08 23.49
N PRO A 627 9.13 -64.37 23.62
CA PRO A 627 8.26 -64.61 22.47
C PRO A 627 7.96 -63.31 21.69
N PRO A 628 7.71 -63.38 20.37
CA PRO A 628 7.42 -62.21 19.55
C PRO A 628 6.01 -61.65 19.80
N PRO A 629 5.82 -60.32 19.79
CA PRO A 629 4.49 -59.70 19.85
C PRO A 629 3.73 -59.86 18.51
N PRO A 630 2.38 -59.83 18.52
CA PRO A 630 1.55 -60.11 17.35
C PRO A 630 1.54 -58.96 16.32
N PRO A 631 1.24 -59.25 15.03
CA PRO A 631 1.31 -58.25 13.96
C PRO A 631 0.12 -57.30 13.98
N LEU A 632 0.37 -56.01 14.25
CA LEU A 632 -0.60 -54.95 14.02
C LEU A 632 -0.59 -54.52 12.55
N ARG A 633 -1.73 -54.67 11.87
CA ARG A 633 -2.00 -54.02 10.57
C ARG A 633 -1.93 -52.50 10.75
N GLY A 634 -0.99 -51.85 10.05
CA GLY A 634 -0.93 -50.40 9.90
C GLY A 634 -0.65 -50.02 8.45
N HIS A 635 -1.60 -49.35 7.79
CA HIS A 635 -1.42 -48.82 6.43
C HIS A 635 -0.86 -47.40 6.49
N PHE A 636 0.29 -47.14 5.85
CA PHE A 636 0.64 -45.79 5.39
C PHE A 636 1.39 -45.84 4.06
N GLY A 637 0.66 -45.59 2.97
CA GLY A 637 1.21 -45.06 1.73
C GLY A 637 0.84 -43.57 1.61
N PRO A 638 1.59 -42.75 0.85
CA PRO A 638 1.39 -41.31 0.81
C PRO A 638 0.06 -40.95 0.13
N ARG A 639 -0.72 -40.04 0.74
CA ARG A 639 -1.96 -39.52 0.16
C ARG A 639 -1.68 -38.32 -0.75
N PRO A 640 -2.20 -38.26 -1.99
CA PRO A 640 -2.06 -37.08 -2.85
C PRO A 640 -2.96 -35.91 -2.40
N LEU A 641 -2.56 -34.70 -2.76
CA LEU A 641 -3.40 -33.48 -2.69
C LEU A 641 -4.49 -33.47 -3.79
N PRO A 642 -5.59 -32.71 -3.64
CA PRO A 642 -6.74 -32.79 -4.54
C PRO A 642 -6.55 -32.00 -5.85
N GLY A 643 -6.83 -32.65 -6.99
CA GLY A 643 -7.02 -31.98 -8.28
C GLY A 643 -8.50 -31.63 -8.56
N PRO A 644 -8.80 -30.82 -9.59
CA PRO A 644 -10.13 -30.29 -9.87
C PRO A 644 -11.12 -31.36 -10.39
N PRO A 645 -12.44 -31.14 -10.27
CA PRO A 645 -13.46 -32.13 -10.62
C PRO A 645 -13.56 -32.32 -12.15
N GLY A 646 -13.15 -33.49 -12.62
CA GLY A 646 -13.34 -33.93 -14.00
C GLY A 646 -14.69 -34.61 -14.22
N CYS A 647 -15.34 -34.31 -15.36
CA CYS A 647 -16.57 -34.98 -15.80
C CYS A 647 -16.32 -36.41 -16.32
N GLY A 648 -17.34 -37.26 -16.19
CA GLY A 648 -17.49 -38.56 -16.87
C GLY A 648 -18.77 -39.26 -16.36
N PRO A 649 -19.32 -40.27 -17.06
CA PRO A 649 -18.84 -40.97 -18.26
C PRO A 649 -19.77 -40.81 -19.50
N PRO A 650 -19.40 -41.31 -20.69
CA PRO A 650 -20.24 -41.27 -21.89
C PRO A 650 -21.34 -42.35 -21.92
N LEU A 651 -22.40 -42.09 -22.70
CA LEU A 651 -23.51 -43.01 -23.01
C LEU A 651 -23.63 -43.25 -24.53
N PRO A 652 -24.30 -44.34 -24.98
CA PRO A 652 -24.08 -44.94 -26.31
C PRO A 652 -24.83 -44.26 -27.46
N PRO A 653 -24.46 -44.53 -28.74
CA PRO A 653 -25.06 -43.90 -29.89
C PRO A 653 -26.37 -44.56 -30.36
N PRO A 654 -27.37 -43.78 -30.81
CA PRO A 654 -28.42 -44.25 -31.70
C PRO A 654 -28.21 -43.74 -33.14
N ALA A 655 -28.71 -44.50 -34.11
CA ALA A 655 -28.54 -44.22 -35.53
C ALA A 655 -29.77 -43.55 -36.17
N GLY A 656 -29.52 -42.70 -37.19
CA GLY A 656 -30.28 -42.70 -38.44
C GLY A 656 -31.44 -41.70 -38.65
N ARG A 657 -31.50 -41.24 -39.91
CA ARG A 657 -32.61 -40.60 -40.65
C ARG A 657 -32.90 -39.10 -40.42
N ASP A 658 -32.41 -38.32 -41.38
CA ASP A 658 -33.19 -37.49 -42.33
C ASP A 658 -34.53 -36.88 -41.86
N PHE A 659 -34.63 -35.54 -41.87
CA PHE A 659 -35.63 -34.77 -42.64
C PHE A 659 -35.30 -33.26 -42.61
N LEU A 660 -35.38 -32.60 -43.78
CA LEU A 660 -35.41 -31.14 -43.99
C LEU A 660 -36.88 -30.70 -44.26
N PRO A 661 -37.25 -29.41 -44.52
CA PRO A 661 -36.52 -28.12 -44.51
C PRO A 661 -37.28 -26.95 -43.80
N SER A 662 -36.76 -25.70 -43.95
CA SER A 662 -37.48 -24.40 -43.95
C SER A 662 -37.94 -23.80 -42.59
N SER A 663 -37.90 -22.48 -42.36
CA SER A 663 -37.50 -21.32 -43.20
C SER A 663 -37.33 -20.01 -42.37
N ARG A 664 -36.75 -18.96 -43.00
CA ARG A 664 -36.74 -17.50 -42.66
C ARG A 664 -35.50 -16.88 -41.95
N LEU A 665 -34.66 -16.22 -42.77
CA LEU A 665 -33.87 -14.99 -42.48
C LEU A 665 -34.69 -13.75 -42.94
N PRO A 666 -34.21 -12.48 -42.96
CA PRO A 666 -33.06 -11.79 -42.31
C PRO A 666 -33.59 -10.55 -41.48
N PRO A 667 -32.86 -9.43 -41.12
CA PRO A 667 -31.46 -9.02 -41.42
C PRO A 667 -30.60 -8.48 -40.23
N GLY A 668 -29.30 -8.29 -40.49
CA GLY A 668 -28.41 -7.41 -39.69
C GLY A 668 -28.48 -5.94 -40.16
N PRO A 669 -27.70 -5.02 -39.55
CA PRO A 669 -26.39 -4.69 -40.16
C PRO A 669 -25.23 -4.22 -39.24
N HIS A 670 -24.01 -4.55 -39.70
CA HIS A 670 -22.70 -3.84 -39.66
C HIS A 670 -22.10 -3.16 -38.38
N PRO A 671 -20.76 -3.29 -38.17
CA PRO A 671 -19.95 -2.42 -37.30
C PRO A 671 -19.61 -1.07 -37.98
N PRO A 672 -19.14 -0.04 -37.22
CA PRO A 672 -18.96 1.33 -37.72
C PRO A 672 -17.75 1.52 -38.66
N PRO A 673 -17.76 2.58 -39.51
CA PRO A 673 -16.71 2.86 -40.49
C PRO A 673 -15.49 3.60 -39.91
N PRO A 674 -14.34 3.57 -40.59
CA PRO A 674 -13.20 4.43 -40.29
C PRO A 674 -13.37 5.84 -40.90
N ASP A 675 -12.95 6.87 -40.17
CA ASP A 675 -13.01 8.27 -40.63
C ASP A 675 -11.75 8.65 -41.47
N PRO A 676 -11.86 9.36 -42.61
CA PRO A 676 -10.73 9.57 -43.52
C PRO A 676 -10.16 11.00 -43.54
N ARG A 677 -8.94 11.12 -44.10
CA ARG A 677 -8.11 12.33 -44.33
C ARG A 677 -7.28 12.75 -43.09
N GLY A 678 -6.01 13.13 -43.23
CA GLY A 678 -5.33 13.64 -44.43
C GLY A 678 -4.18 12.81 -45.02
N TYR A 679 -3.98 13.06 -46.32
CA TYR A 679 -2.76 12.93 -47.14
C TYR A 679 -1.55 13.65 -46.48
N ALA A 680 -0.26 13.41 -46.76
CA ALA A 680 0.54 12.47 -47.57
C ALA A 680 1.94 12.37 -46.86
N CYS A 681 3.00 11.66 -47.27
CA CYS A 681 3.40 11.02 -48.52
C CYS A 681 4.36 9.82 -48.21
N GLY A 682 4.73 9.01 -49.21
CA GLY A 682 5.32 7.68 -48.98
C GLY A 682 6.84 7.54 -48.77
N HIS A 683 7.20 6.39 -48.16
CA HIS A 683 8.33 5.45 -48.34
C HIS A 683 9.52 5.79 -49.29
N PRO A 684 10.75 5.21 -49.12
CA PRO A 684 11.05 3.87 -48.55
C PRO A 684 12.26 3.83 -47.55
N PRO A 685 12.66 2.65 -47.01
CA PRO A 685 13.48 2.57 -45.80
C PRO A 685 14.98 2.32 -46.02
N PHE A 686 15.80 2.70 -45.04
CA PHE A 686 17.15 2.18 -44.84
C PHE A 686 17.36 1.72 -43.39
N ARG A 687 18.03 0.58 -43.22
CA ARG A 687 18.49 -0.03 -41.97
C ARG A 687 19.94 -0.52 -42.19
N PRO A 688 20.70 -0.83 -41.14
CA PRO A 688 21.48 0.12 -40.36
C PRO A 688 22.99 0.00 -40.68
N LEU A 689 23.76 1.09 -40.52
CA LEU A 689 25.23 1.00 -40.47
C LEU A 689 25.71 0.79 -39.03
N GLY A 690 26.37 -0.34 -38.79
CA GLY A 690 27.31 -0.49 -37.68
C GLY A 690 28.75 -0.12 -38.11
N PRO A 691 29.63 0.31 -37.19
CA PRO A 691 31.06 0.52 -37.47
C PRO A 691 31.92 -0.75 -37.24
N PRO A 692 33.18 -0.79 -37.71
CA PRO A 692 33.74 -2.01 -38.32
C PRO A 692 34.86 -2.73 -37.52
N GLY A 693 35.07 -4.00 -37.86
CA GLY A 693 36.40 -4.66 -37.87
C GLY A 693 36.94 -4.76 -39.30
N PRO A 694 38.18 -5.26 -39.56
CA PRO A 694 38.96 -6.16 -38.70
C PRO A 694 40.43 -5.72 -38.46
N ARG A 695 41.15 -6.48 -37.62
CA ARG A 695 42.63 -6.57 -37.66
C ARG A 695 43.10 -7.95 -37.19
N ASP A 696 44.07 -8.52 -37.89
CA ASP A 696 44.49 -9.92 -37.75
C ASP A 696 45.45 -10.22 -36.57
N TYR A 697 45.23 -11.39 -35.95
CA TYR A 697 46.15 -12.41 -35.42
C TYR A 697 47.56 -12.04 -34.83
N PRO A 698 47.98 -12.70 -33.73
CA PRO A 698 48.47 -14.09 -33.82
C PRO A 698 47.96 -15.08 -32.73
N PRO A 699 47.97 -16.41 -32.98
CA PRO A 699 47.61 -17.43 -32.00
C PRO A 699 48.79 -17.90 -31.12
N GLY A 700 48.53 -18.14 -29.82
CA GLY A 700 49.45 -18.77 -28.86
C GLY A 700 49.35 -20.31 -28.83
N PRO A 701 50.34 -21.02 -28.24
CA PRO A 701 50.73 -22.35 -28.71
C PRO A 701 49.98 -23.54 -28.11
N ARG A 702 49.87 -24.61 -28.90
CA ARG A 702 49.62 -25.99 -28.42
C ARG A 702 50.94 -26.66 -28.03
N LEU A 703 50.91 -27.50 -27.00
CA LEU A 703 52.01 -28.39 -26.61
C LEU A 703 51.86 -29.78 -27.27
N PRO A 704 52.96 -30.36 -27.79
CA PRO A 704 53.10 -31.79 -28.08
C PRO A 704 54.33 -32.41 -27.34
N PRO A 705 54.60 -33.73 -27.49
CA PRO A 705 53.77 -34.79 -28.08
C PRO A 705 53.11 -35.71 -27.04
#